data_AF-A0A1C5NR39-F1
#
_entry.id   AF-A0A1C5NR39-F1
#
_cell.length_a   1.000
_cell.length_b   1.000
_cell.length_c   1.000
_cell.angle_alpha   90.00
_cell.angle_beta   90.00
_cell.angle_gamma   90.00
#
_symmetry.space_group_name_H-M   'P 1'
#
loop_
_entity.id
_entity.type
_entity.pdbx_description
1 polymer ?
#
loop_
_entity_poly.entity_id
_entity_poly.type
_entity_poly.pdbx_seq_one_letter_code
_entity_poly.pdbx_strand_id
1 'polypeptide(L)'
;MNIKDYRIISEKNVFRRIAALLTTLLLVITVIPEGFSTTITSVAEAADTAVTGAYFDTDGMEIVTYNVVDDFGADNTGNAMTGKQIQQALDAAQENSGQGIFTKVVIPKGTYLISSALVVYSDTWIYCEEGVEIKRCISYGPMLRCDNNGIGGYDGVKNVIVEGGLWNGNTDQWPNTADFSNIRFAHCRNILLKDMHVKNNENGHHMEIGGAADVTIEGCTFTGYTGYRKKEAIQLDCMNNSRVFAGYAPFDDTSCENVVIKNNLFSGICRGLGSHSATLGIYYTDILIEGNVFENLDDVAMIMYNYKNCTITNNTITNCASGIDFKAMSSLPNNNFNPPVVKSMEEAVDGFEDDANSVISSNTISVSGDDEYGITSGIRLTGYEVKDNGVIPDYNFRVAGVKILENRIESNGTTIALNDAENCSIESNILVTKQDGINYKDKNGLTLNECDNIKIIDNYISGSARNGASVTDSSGNTLENNTIENVGMNGINIYNGSENNIASSNSVNSAKKHGIAVAANSSAVIKSNSISKAGDTGILIYNGSKGECSGNKVKNAVGHGIVFSKNASGKAASNTVSGAGKHGLLVTDRCGSVVLSSNKISNSKQNGICVSNYSSSVSVNSNSISGSGKSGISVSSHSKASLKDNAVNGSKSAAVSKSADSSISLPKVSGLSVNSVNNTDIQISFSGRSTNKCGYEIYRKTGAKGKYSAVGTTAKGKFTDGSFKANTDYYYKVRCYETVSGKRVYGGYSAEIKVRSATKRSVGKASVKVSDQVWTGKALKPAVTVKDGNVTLKKDRDYTVSYSANKDIGTAKVTVTGKGSYTGKITKTFKINPQGQSISAKGDKSGKKIAVTLAKHSSNSGYQVSYADNSGFKNSKSLWLSGNSKNKGTIKGLKSKKTYYVKARDYKTIGKTKVYGKWSAVKKVSI
;
A
#
# COMPACT_ATOMS: atom_id res chain seq x y z
N MET A 1 53.24 36.89 37.45
CA MET A 1 52.03 37.23 36.67
C MET A 1 51.63 36.00 35.89
N ASN A 2 50.63 35.26 36.38
CA ASN A 2 50.19 34.01 35.78
C ASN A 2 48.73 34.22 35.33
N ILE A 3 48.52 34.15 34.02
CA ILE A 3 47.22 34.21 33.36
C ILE A 3 46.66 32.79 33.37
N LYS A 4 45.94 32.44 34.43
CA LYS A 4 45.01 31.31 34.51
C LYS A 4 43.91 31.77 35.48
N ASP A 5 42.65 31.49 35.13
CA ASP A 5 41.45 31.56 36.00
C ASP A 5 40.33 32.56 35.64
N TYR A 6 40.34 33.18 34.45
CA TYR A 6 39.18 33.95 33.97
C TYR A 6 38.73 33.44 32.59
N ARG A 7 37.86 32.42 32.58
CA ARG A 7 36.99 32.01 31.43
C ARG A 7 36.09 30.78 31.67
N ILE A 8 36.08 30.20 32.88
CA ILE A 8 35.71 28.78 33.03
C ILE A 8 34.22 28.55 33.40
N ILE A 9 33.44 29.53 33.86
CA ILE A 9 32.07 29.23 34.34
C ILE A 9 31.01 29.33 33.23
N SER A 10 31.03 30.35 32.38
CA SER A 10 30.11 30.43 31.23
C SER A 10 30.42 29.38 30.15
N GLU A 11 31.70 29.13 29.86
CA GLU A 11 32.13 28.05 28.96
C GLU A 11 31.78 26.67 29.53
N LYS A 12 31.81 26.42 30.85
CA LYS A 12 31.44 25.10 31.41
C LYS A 12 29.97 24.75 31.21
N ASN A 13 29.05 25.70 31.25
CA ASN A 13 27.64 25.45 30.99
C ASN A 13 27.38 25.24 29.49
N VAL A 14 28.06 25.99 28.62
CA VAL A 14 28.06 25.76 27.16
C VAL A 14 28.68 24.39 26.82
N PHE A 15 29.81 24.02 27.42
CA PHE A 15 30.45 22.71 27.25
C PHE A 15 29.66 21.57 27.87
N ARG A 16 28.91 21.77 28.97
CA ARG A 16 27.99 20.75 29.51
C ARG A 16 26.76 20.57 28.62
N ARG A 17 26.21 21.65 28.05
CA ARG A 17 25.13 21.59 27.05
C ARG A 17 25.61 20.90 25.77
N ILE A 18 26.78 21.27 25.27
CA ILE A 18 27.43 20.64 24.09
C ILE A 18 27.83 19.20 24.38
N ALA A 19 28.35 18.88 25.57
CA ALA A 19 28.70 17.52 25.97
C ALA A 19 27.44 16.66 26.18
N ALA A 20 26.37 17.17 26.79
CA ALA A 20 25.08 16.46 26.88
C ALA A 20 24.53 16.20 25.47
N LEU A 21 24.58 17.19 24.56
CA LEU A 21 24.23 17.00 23.14
C LEU A 21 25.12 15.94 22.45
N LEU A 22 26.44 15.98 22.63
CA LEU A 22 27.41 15.05 22.02
C LEU A 22 27.35 13.63 22.60
N THR A 23 27.10 13.49 23.91
CA THR A 23 27.00 12.19 24.58
C THR A 23 25.70 11.50 24.20
N THR A 24 24.62 12.28 24.00
CA THR A 24 23.35 11.80 23.44
C THR A 24 23.52 11.40 21.98
N LEU A 25 24.26 12.16 21.15
CA LEU A 25 24.54 11.83 19.74
C LEU A 25 25.22 10.46 19.54
N LEU A 26 26.06 10.03 20.49
CA LEU A 26 26.79 8.75 20.43
C LEU A 26 25.98 7.53 20.88
N LEU A 27 24.86 7.70 21.59
CA LEU A 27 24.07 6.60 22.15
C LEU A 27 22.99 6.05 21.20
N VAL A 28 22.74 6.70 20.06
CA VAL A 28 21.53 6.48 19.25
C VAL A 28 21.78 5.80 17.89
N ILE A 29 22.95 5.23 17.61
CA ILE A 29 23.29 4.81 16.23
C ILE A 29 22.96 3.34 15.90
N THR A 30 22.49 2.50 16.82
CA THR A 30 22.55 1.03 16.62
C THR A 30 21.30 0.33 16.06
N VAL A 31 20.17 1.00 15.78
CA VAL A 31 18.93 0.27 15.39
C VAL A 31 18.16 0.86 14.18
N ILE A 32 18.62 1.94 13.54
CA ILE A 32 17.85 2.58 12.46
C ILE A 32 18.23 2.02 11.07
N PRO A 33 17.27 1.60 10.23
CA PRO A 33 17.52 1.15 8.86
C PRO A 33 18.04 2.25 7.94
N GLU A 34 18.79 1.86 6.89
CA GLU A 34 19.20 2.76 5.79
C GLU A 34 17.97 3.45 5.15
N GLY A 35 17.99 4.79 5.09
CA GLY A 35 16.90 5.62 4.54
C GLY A 35 16.21 6.52 5.56
N PHE A 36 16.38 6.27 6.86
CA PHE A 36 16.03 7.20 7.93
C PHE A 36 17.28 8.01 8.31
N SER A 37 17.15 9.33 8.46
CA SER A 37 18.28 10.19 8.80
C SER A 37 18.87 9.79 10.16
N THR A 38 20.14 9.36 10.16
CA THR A 38 20.94 9.18 11.39
C THR A 38 21.55 10.51 11.87
N THR A 39 21.61 11.48 10.97
CA THR A 39 21.92 12.88 11.24
C THR A 39 20.73 13.56 11.90
N ILE A 40 20.95 14.15 13.08
CA ILE A 40 20.14 15.31 13.51
C ILE A 40 20.31 16.32 12.38
N THR A 41 19.31 16.51 11.53
CA THR A 41 19.33 17.62 10.59
C THR A 41 19.44 18.88 11.45
N SER A 42 20.56 19.58 11.30
CA SER A 42 20.65 20.96 11.75
C SER A 42 19.50 21.69 11.08
N VAL A 43 18.55 22.16 11.90
CA VAL A 43 17.52 23.13 11.56
C VAL A 43 16.68 22.70 10.36
N ALA A 44 15.65 21.87 10.58
CA ALA A 44 14.40 22.21 9.90
C ALA A 44 14.15 23.67 10.29
N GLU A 45 13.98 24.57 9.32
CA GLU A 45 13.52 25.94 9.60
C GLU A 45 12.46 25.82 10.69
N ALA A 46 12.72 26.44 11.84
CA ALA A 46 11.79 26.44 12.95
C ALA A 46 10.41 26.69 12.34
N ALA A 47 9.40 25.91 12.76
CA ALA A 47 8.03 26.20 12.38
C ALA A 47 7.86 27.73 12.48
N ASP A 48 7.37 28.37 11.42
CA ASP A 48 7.22 29.82 11.33
C ASP A 48 6.24 30.25 12.44
N THR A 49 6.74 30.35 13.69
CA THR A 49 5.93 30.64 14.86
C THR A 49 5.90 32.14 15.01
N ALA A 50 4.71 32.72 15.08
CA ALA A 50 4.54 34.14 15.41
C ALA A 50 4.89 34.48 16.87
N VAL A 51 5.31 33.49 17.68
CA VAL A 51 5.70 33.66 19.08
C VAL A 51 7.05 34.36 19.15
N THR A 52 7.06 35.55 19.73
CA THR A 52 8.25 36.42 19.82
C THR A 52 8.77 36.57 21.24
N GLY A 53 7.91 36.35 22.24
CA GLY A 53 8.25 36.55 23.65
C GLY A 53 8.49 38.02 23.99
N ALA A 54 9.36 38.26 24.97
CA ALA A 54 9.76 39.60 25.38
C ALA A 54 10.69 40.25 24.35
N TYR A 55 10.53 41.55 24.14
CA TYR A 55 11.35 42.35 23.23
C TYR A 55 11.86 43.61 23.93
N PHE A 56 13.17 43.82 23.86
CA PHE A 56 13.85 45.01 24.38
C PHE A 56 14.81 45.55 23.32
N ASP A 57 14.58 46.80 22.92
CA ASP A 57 15.53 47.60 22.14
C ASP A 57 16.22 48.59 23.09
N THR A 58 17.29 48.15 23.72
CA THR A 58 17.98 48.96 24.73
C THR A 58 18.78 50.12 24.14
N ASP A 59 19.10 50.08 22.83
CA ASP A 59 19.92 51.11 22.18
C ASP A 59 19.18 52.45 22.03
N GLY A 60 17.84 52.42 22.06
CA GLY A 60 16.98 53.61 22.07
C GLY A 60 16.47 54.06 23.43
N MET A 61 16.82 53.37 24.53
CA MET A 61 16.29 53.64 25.87
C MET A 61 17.18 54.62 26.65
N GLU A 62 16.57 55.54 27.41
CA GLU A 62 17.29 56.30 28.43
C GLU A 62 17.54 55.40 29.64
N ILE A 63 18.80 55.03 29.88
CA ILE A 63 19.16 54.10 30.96
C ILE A 63 19.85 54.83 32.11
N VAL A 64 19.27 54.74 33.31
CA VAL A 64 19.91 55.17 34.57
C VAL A 64 20.45 53.93 35.29
N THR A 65 21.71 53.98 35.73
CA THR A 65 22.38 52.83 36.38
C THR A 65 22.62 53.09 37.86
N TYR A 66 22.31 52.09 38.68
CA TYR A 66 22.54 52.07 40.13
C TYR A 66 23.31 50.81 40.52
N ASN A 67 24.43 50.97 41.23
CA ASN A 67 25.23 49.88 41.77
C ASN A 67 24.88 49.64 43.25
N VAL A 68 24.40 48.43 43.58
CA VAL A 68 23.92 48.13 44.93
C VAL A 68 25.00 48.25 46.02
N VAL A 69 26.27 48.03 45.67
CA VAL A 69 27.40 48.15 46.62
C VAL A 69 27.85 49.60 46.71
N ASP A 70 28.15 50.23 45.58
CA ASP A 70 28.77 51.55 45.55
C ASP A 70 27.80 52.68 45.93
N ASP A 71 26.53 52.59 45.49
CA ASP A 71 25.54 53.65 45.70
C ASP A 71 24.69 53.43 46.95
N PHE A 72 24.46 52.17 47.36
CA PHE A 72 23.56 51.82 48.47
C PHE A 72 24.24 51.07 49.62
N GLY A 73 25.51 50.67 49.49
CA GLY A 73 26.28 50.04 50.56
C GLY A 73 25.90 48.59 50.86
N ALA A 74 25.48 47.83 49.84
CA ALA A 74 25.19 46.40 49.99
C ALA A 74 26.41 45.58 50.43
N ASP A 75 26.23 44.63 51.34
CA ASP A 75 27.28 43.66 51.70
C ASP A 75 27.35 42.54 50.67
N ASN A 76 28.44 42.50 49.91
CA ASN A 76 28.72 41.47 48.92
C ASN A 76 29.66 40.36 49.47
N THR A 77 29.99 40.37 50.77
CA THR A 77 30.87 39.37 51.39
C THR A 77 30.13 38.15 51.93
N GLY A 78 28.80 38.22 52.06
CA GLY A 78 27.96 37.16 52.61
C GLY A 78 28.00 37.09 54.14
N ASN A 79 28.40 38.17 54.81
CA ASN A 79 28.52 38.21 56.27
C ASN A 79 27.37 38.95 56.96
N ALA A 80 26.63 39.78 56.22
CA ALA A 80 25.50 40.55 56.71
C ALA A 80 24.27 40.45 55.79
N MET A 81 23.09 40.69 56.36
CA MET A 81 21.86 40.83 55.58
C MET A 81 21.90 42.14 54.78
N THR A 82 21.68 42.03 53.48
CA THR A 82 21.83 43.15 52.54
C THR A 82 20.60 43.37 51.64
N GLY A 83 19.51 42.62 51.87
CA GLY A 83 18.29 42.74 51.08
C GLY A 83 17.71 44.16 51.07
N LYS A 84 17.88 44.93 52.15
CA LYS A 84 17.42 46.33 52.22
C LYS A 84 18.12 47.21 51.19
N GLN A 85 19.44 47.11 51.05
CA GLN A 85 20.23 47.94 50.13
C GLN A 85 19.92 47.60 48.68
N ILE A 86 19.74 46.32 48.37
CA ILE A 86 19.28 45.90 47.04
C ILE A 86 17.87 46.43 46.76
N GLN A 87 16.97 46.36 47.75
CA GLN A 87 15.63 46.91 47.61
C GLN A 87 15.63 48.42 47.38
N GLN A 88 16.51 49.19 48.05
CA GLN A 88 16.61 50.64 47.81
C GLN A 88 16.97 50.98 46.35
N ALA A 89 17.81 50.17 45.69
CA ALA A 89 18.11 50.33 44.27
C ALA A 89 16.90 50.00 43.38
N LEU A 90 16.09 49.00 43.77
CA LEU A 90 14.84 48.66 43.08
C LEU A 90 13.74 49.72 43.31
N ASP A 91 13.68 50.31 44.50
CA ASP A 91 12.75 51.39 44.83
C ASP A 91 13.05 52.63 43.97
N ALA A 92 14.33 52.93 43.69
CA ALA A 92 14.71 53.97 42.74
C ALA A 92 14.22 53.68 41.30
N ALA A 93 14.12 52.40 40.92
CA ALA A 93 13.52 52.02 39.64
C ALA A 93 12.00 52.27 39.62
N GLN A 94 11.32 52.05 40.74
CA GLN A 94 9.90 52.40 40.89
C GLN A 94 9.66 53.89 40.66
N GLU A 95 10.53 54.74 41.21
CA GLU A 95 10.42 56.20 41.04
C GLU A 95 10.57 56.61 39.57
N ASN A 96 11.48 55.97 38.83
CA ASN A 96 11.74 56.26 37.41
C ASN A 96 10.70 55.66 36.44
N SER A 97 10.02 54.59 36.84
CA SER A 97 9.05 53.87 36.01
C SER A 97 7.98 54.80 35.41
N GLY A 98 7.65 54.61 34.13
CA GLY A 98 6.66 55.42 33.41
C GLY A 98 7.13 56.81 32.97
N GLN A 99 8.37 57.21 33.28
CA GLN A 99 8.95 58.49 32.84
C GLN A 99 9.75 58.40 31.53
N GLY A 100 9.78 57.22 30.89
CA GLY A 100 10.63 56.94 29.73
C GLY A 100 12.07 56.54 30.09
N ILE A 101 12.35 56.37 31.39
CA ILE A 101 13.65 55.97 31.93
C ILE A 101 13.61 54.48 32.27
N PHE A 102 14.61 53.74 31.81
CA PHE A 102 14.80 52.32 32.10
C PHE A 102 15.92 52.17 33.14
N THR A 103 15.62 51.64 34.32
CA THR A 103 16.57 51.64 35.44
C THR A 103 17.36 50.34 35.49
N LYS A 104 18.68 50.41 35.31
CA LYS A 104 19.60 49.27 35.43
C LYS A 104 20.19 49.17 36.85
N VAL A 105 19.77 48.17 37.60
CA VAL A 105 20.32 47.81 38.92
C VAL A 105 21.43 46.79 38.73
N VAL A 106 22.68 47.22 38.95
CA VAL A 106 23.88 46.38 38.85
C VAL A 106 24.19 45.76 40.21
N ILE A 107 24.32 44.44 40.22
CA ILE A 107 24.74 43.64 41.37
C ILE A 107 26.15 43.11 41.07
N PRO A 108 27.20 43.69 41.66
CA PRO A 108 28.58 43.25 41.43
C PRO A 108 28.86 41.86 42.01
N LYS A 109 29.93 41.21 41.55
CA LYS A 109 30.37 39.91 42.08
C LYS A 109 30.39 39.86 43.62
N GLY A 110 29.82 38.80 44.19
CA GLY A 110 29.82 38.55 45.64
C GLY A 110 28.64 37.71 46.10
N THR A 111 28.55 37.48 47.41
CA THR A 111 27.44 36.76 48.05
C THR A 111 26.57 37.74 48.83
N TYR A 112 25.26 37.72 48.58
CA TYR A 112 24.28 38.65 49.14
C TYR A 112 23.21 37.88 49.92
N LEU A 113 23.08 38.13 51.22
CA LEU A 113 22.07 37.48 52.06
C LEU A 113 20.79 38.33 52.11
N ILE A 114 19.63 37.75 51.76
CA ILE A 114 18.34 38.44 51.80
C ILE A 114 17.42 37.86 52.88
N SER A 115 16.83 38.73 53.69
CA SER A 115 15.87 38.39 54.75
C SER A 115 14.43 38.82 54.44
N SER A 116 14.15 39.17 53.18
CA SER A 116 12.82 39.42 52.64
C SER A 116 12.85 39.19 51.12
N ALA A 117 11.68 39.01 50.50
CA ALA A 117 11.57 39.01 49.04
C ALA A 117 11.98 40.38 48.48
N LEU A 118 12.76 40.38 47.40
CA LEU A 118 13.01 41.57 46.58
C LEU A 118 11.79 41.82 45.70
N VAL A 119 11.33 43.08 45.64
CA VAL A 119 10.19 43.50 44.83
C VAL A 119 10.71 44.28 43.62
N VAL A 120 10.41 43.80 42.42
CA VAL A 120 10.75 44.46 41.16
C VAL A 120 9.56 45.22 40.59
N TYR A 121 9.84 46.42 40.09
CA TYR A 121 8.87 47.34 39.49
C TYR A 121 9.05 47.39 37.97
N SER A 122 8.17 48.11 37.29
CA SER A 122 8.25 48.26 35.83
C SER A 122 9.52 49.01 35.41
N ASP A 123 9.88 48.88 34.14
CA ASP A 123 11.00 49.58 33.50
C ASP A 123 12.34 49.34 34.24
N THR A 124 12.60 48.09 34.62
CA THR A 124 13.75 47.70 35.47
C THR A 124 14.61 46.63 34.81
N TRP A 125 15.93 46.81 34.86
CA TRP A 125 16.94 45.80 34.49
C TRP A 125 17.81 45.43 35.68
N ILE A 126 17.58 44.27 36.27
CA ILE A 126 18.48 43.68 37.25
C ILE A 126 19.60 42.95 36.50
N TYR A 127 20.83 43.43 36.65
CA TYR A 127 22.02 42.86 36.02
C TYR A 127 22.98 42.33 37.09
N CYS A 128 23.11 41.00 37.16
CA CYS A 128 24.06 40.35 38.04
C CYS A 128 25.36 40.03 37.30
N GLU A 129 26.49 40.52 37.81
CA GLU A 129 27.81 40.17 37.27
C GLU A 129 28.14 38.68 37.47
N GLU A 130 29.11 38.18 36.69
CA GLU A 130 29.60 36.81 36.85
C GLU A 130 30.15 36.58 38.27
N GLY A 131 29.61 35.55 38.95
CA GLY A 131 29.99 35.20 40.31
C GLY A 131 29.13 35.82 41.41
N VAL A 132 28.02 36.48 41.07
CA VAL A 132 26.97 36.83 42.02
C VAL A 132 26.24 35.59 42.55
N GLU A 133 26.08 35.51 43.87
CA GLU A 133 25.15 34.60 44.54
C GLU A 133 24.23 35.39 45.47
N ILE A 134 22.93 35.34 45.22
CA ILE A 134 21.89 35.85 46.12
C ILE A 134 21.35 34.66 46.90
N LYS A 135 21.43 34.70 48.23
CA LYS A 135 20.98 33.63 49.13
C LYS A 135 19.77 34.04 49.94
N ARG A 136 18.74 33.20 49.87
CA ARG A 136 17.52 33.32 50.67
C ARG A 136 17.80 32.98 52.14
N CYS A 137 17.40 33.86 53.06
CA CYS A 137 17.47 33.66 54.52
C CYS A 137 16.13 34.03 55.17
N ILE A 138 15.03 33.53 54.60
CA ILE A 138 13.65 33.76 55.07
C ILE A 138 12.90 32.44 55.23
N SER A 139 11.92 32.41 56.15
CA SER A 139 11.16 31.18 56.44
C SER A 139 9.97 30.94 55.50
N TYR A 140 9.49 31.97 54.80
CA TYR A 140 8.36 31.89 53.87
C TYR A 140 8.51 32.91 52.73
N GLY A 141 7.85 32.66 51.60
CA GLY A 141 7.83 33.59 50.46
C GLY A 141 9.03 33.49 49.52
N PRO A 142 8.96 34.16 48.37
CA PRO A 142 9.93 34.06 47.29
C PRO A 142 11.22 34.86 47.54
N MET A 143 12.21 34.67 46.67
CA MET A 143 13.43 35.49 46.64
C MET A 143 13.22 36.79 45.87
N LEU A 144 12.61 36.68 44.69
CA LEU A 144 12.29 37.80 43.82
C LEU A 144 10.81 37.69 43.44
N ARG A 145 10.12 38.83 43.45
CA ARG A 145 8.77 38.92 42.96
C ARG A 145 8.50 40.24 42.26
N CYS A 146 7.58 40.26 41.30
CA CYS A 146 7.05 41.53 40.81
C CYS A 146 6.18 42.21 41.87
N ASP A 147 6.04 43.52 41.75
CA ASP A 147 5.08 44.26 42.56
C ASP A 147 3.65 43.72 42.39
N ASN A 148 2.91 43.70 43.50
CA ASN A 148 1.48 43.40 43.46
C ASN A 148 0.74 44.71 43.69
N ASN A 149 0.52 45.44 42.60
CA ASN A 149 -0.14 46.73 42.59
C ASN A 149 -1.68 46.63 42.49
N GLY A 150 -2.24 45.42 42.51
CA GLY A 150 -3.68 45.17 42.39
C GLY A 150 -4.25 45.41 41.00
N ILE A 151 -3.41 45.47 39.95
CA ILE A 151 -3.82 45.60 38.56
C ILE A 151 -3.94 44.20 37.93
N GLY A 152 -5.07 43.92 37.28
CA GLY A 152 -5.35 42.66 36.57
C GLY A 152 -4.88 42.65 35.11
N GLY A 153 -5.23 41.60 34.38
CA GLY A 153 -4.81 41.45 32.99
C GLY A 153 -3.29 41.38 32.88
N TYR A 154 -2.76 41.99 31.81
CA TYR A 154 -1.33 42.11 31.55
C TYR A 154 -0.77 43.50 31.88
N ASP A 155 -1.55 44.35 32.56
CA ASP A 155 -1.26 45.77 32.74
C ASP A 155 -0.55 46.11 34.05
N GLY A 156 -0.20 45.11 34.87
CA GLY A 156 0.59 45.29 36.08
C GLY A 156 2.06 45.61 35.77
N VAL A 157 2.99 44.82 36.30
CA VAL A 157 4.43 45.10 36.11
C VAL A 157 4.85 44.83 34.67
N LYS A 158 5.59 45.76 34.06
CA LYS A 158 6.01 45.65 32.66
C LYS A 158 7.44 46.05 32.39
N ASN A 159 8.02 45.52 31.31
CA ASN A 159 9.37 45.84 30.86
C ASN A 159 10.41 45.54 31.95
N VAL A 160 10.58 44.26 32.28
CA VAL A 160 11.58 43.84 33.27
C VAL A 160 12.60 42.90 32.63
N ILE A 161 13.88 43.21 32.82
CA ILE A 161 14.99 42.30 32.52
C ILE A 161 15.61 41.83 33.84
N VAL A 162 15.78 40.52 34.00
CA VAL A 162 16.61 39.92 35.05
C VAL A 162 17.66 39.06 34.37
N GLU A 163 18.91 39.48 34.47
CA GLU A 163 20.04 38.84 33.78
C GLU A 163 21.11 38.38 34.77
N GLY A 164 21.45 37.09 34.68
CA GLY A 164 22.56 36.50 35.43
C GLY A 164 22.28 36.16 36.90
N GLY A 165 23.35 35.74 37.57
CA GLY A 165 23.38 35.46 39.00
C GLY A 165 22.92 34.05 39.40
N LEU A 166 23.44 33.57 40.53
CA LEU A 166 22.95 32.39 41.23
C LEU A 166 21.90 32.82 42.26
N TRP A 167 20.65 32.44 42.02
CA TRP A 167 19.50 32.66 42.88
C TRP A 167 19.25 31.42 43.73
N ASN A 168 19.88 31.36 44.89
CA ASN A 168 19.90 30.20 45.77
C ASN A 168 18.85 30.30 46.90
N GLY A 169 17.84 29.44 46.85
CA GLY A 169 16.80 29.33 47.88
C GLY A 169 17.29 28.75 49.21
N ASN A 170 18.55 28.30 49.26
CA ASN A 170 19.32 28.04 50.47
C ASN A 170 18.78 26.93 51.40
N THR A 171 18.05 25.95 50.86
CA THR A 171 17.45 24.86 51.65
C THR A 171 18.49 23.96 52.32
N ASP A 172 19.71 23.85 51.77
CA ASP A 172 20.82 23.06 52.34
C ASP A 172 21.34 23.61 53.68
N GLN A 173 21.38 24.93 53.84
CA GLN A 173 21.90 25.60 55.04
C GLN A 173 20.78 26.20 55.91
N TRP A 174 19.56 26.26 55.35
CA TRP A 174 18.37 26.76 56.02
C TRP A 174 17.22 25.72 55.95
N PRO A 175 17.40 24.54 56.57
CA PRO A 175 16.37 23.49 56.55
C PRO A 175 15.14 23.91 57.38
N ASN A 176 13.95 23.41 57.01
CA ASN A 176 12.64 23.71 57.63
C ASN A 176 11.97 25.04 57.21
N THR A 177 12.09 25.42 55.94
CA THR A 177 11.30 26.50 55.32
C THR A 177 9.90 26.01 54.92
N ALA A 178 8.91 26.90 54.88
CA ALA A 178 7.63 26.65 54.20
C ALA A 178 7.85 26.41 52.69
N ASP A 179 6.84 25.87 52.00
CA ASP A 179 6.83 25.81 50.54
C ASP A 179 6.95 27.21 49.94
N PHE A 180 7.76 27.35 48.89
CA PHE A 180 7.98 28.64 48.26
C PHE A 180 8.32 28.48 46.79
N SER A 181 8.09 29.55 46.04
CA SER A 181 8.64 29.70 44.70
C SER A 181 9.87 30.59 44.74
N ASN A 182 10.98 30.30 44.06
CA ASN A 182 12.16 31.17 44.14
C ASN A 182 11.90 32.52 43.48
N ILE A 183 11.29 32.51 42.29
CA ILE A 183 10.95 33.70 41.50
C ILE A 183 9.44 33.69 41.19
N ARG A 184 8.74 34.81 41.38
CA ARG A 184 7.29 34.92 41.09
C ARG A 184 6.95 36.17 40.30
N PHE A 185 6.29 36.01 39.15
CA PHE A 185 5.73 37.12 38.38
C PHE A 185 4.25 36.86 38.13
N ALA A 186 3.42 37.89 38.26
CA ALA A 186 2.01 37.81 37.89
C ALA A 186 1.47 39.14 37.37
N HIS A 187 0.41 39.08 36.57
CA HIS A 187 -0.23 40.24 35.93
C HIS A 187 0.81 41.16 35.27
N CYS A 188 1.61 40.60 34.37
CA CYS A 188 2.80 41.27 33.89
C CYS A 188 2.97 41.15 32.37
N ARG A 189 3.79 42.04 31.80
CA ARG A 189 4.07 42.04 30.37
C ARG A 189 5.53 42.35 30.05
N ASN A 190 6.06 41.76 28.99
CA ASN A 190 7.39 42.07 28.46
C ASN A 190 8.48 41.81 29.51
N ILE A 191 8.65 40.53 29.87
CA ILE A 191 9.55 40.09 30.94
C ILE A 191 10.63 39.17 30.35
N LEU A 192 11.89 39.57 30.48
CA LEU A 192 13.06 38.80 30.07
C LEU A 192 13.82 38.26 31.29
N LEU A 193 13.86 36.94 31.44
CA LEU A 193 14.59 36.24 32.49
C LEU A 193 15.72 35.42 31.82
N LYS A 194 16.96 35.89 31.96
CA LYS A 194 18.07 35.47 31.11
C LYS A 194 19.30 35.04 31.89
N ASP A 195 19.92 33.92 31.50
CA ASP A 195 21.20 33.43 32.04
C ASP A 195 21.23 33.28 33.58
N MET A 196 20.07 33.08 34.20
CA MET A 196 19.94 32.90 35.64
C MET A 196 20.25 31.45 36.05
N HIS A 197 20.86 31.24 37.22
CA HIS A 197 20.89 29.93 37.86
C HIS A 197 19.96 29.95 39.08
N VAL A 198 18.76 29.37 38.95
CA VAL A 198 17.81 29.25 40.06
C VAL A 198 18.01 27.90 40.73
N LYS A 199 18.45 27.94 41.99
CA LYS A 199 18.89 26.75 42.74
C LYS A 199 18.13 26.60 44.06
N ASN A 200 17.88 25.35 44.44
CA ASN A 200 17.35 24.94 45.75
C ASN A 200 15.93 25.48 46.01
N ASN A 201 14.94 24.66 45.70
CA ASN A 201 13.53 24.88 46.00
C ASN A 201 13.01 23.88 47.05
N GLU A 202 11.97 24.24 47.83
CA GLU A 202 11.27 23.32 48.74
C GLU A 202 9.77 23.24 48.38
N ASN A 203 9.27 22.06 47.98
CA ASN A 203 7.85 21.75 47.74
C ASN A 203 7.05 22.69 46.81
N GLY A 204 7.71 23.62 46.11
CA GLY A 204 7.11 24.67 45.28
C GLY A 204 7.73 24.72 43.88
N HIS A 205 7.92 25.92 43.34
CA HIS A 205 8.39 26.14 41.96
C HIS A 205 9.69 26.93 41.93
N HIS A 206 10.63 26.62 41.05
CA HIS A 206 11.78 27.53 40.89
C HIS A 206 11.31 28.89 40.34
N MET A 207 10.36 28.88 39.43
CA MET A 207 9.81 30.07 38.77
C MET A 207 8.32 29.88 38.50
N GLU A 208 7.51 30.83 38.96
CA GLU A 208 6.05 30.79 38.84
C GLU A 208 5.57 32.06 38.13
N ILE A 209 4.91 31.89 36.99
CA ILE A 209 4.48 32.98 36.10
C ILE A 209 2.96 32.88 35.91
N GLY A 210 2.20 33.86 36.38
CA GLY A 210 0.73 33.86 36.33
C GLY A 210 0.16 35.02 35.52
N GLY A 211 -0.72 34.77 34.56
CA GLY A 211 -1.37 35.87 33.80
C GLY A 211 -0.38 36.85 33.17
N ALA A 212 0.51 36.34 32.31
CA ALA A 212 1.62 37.12 31.76
C ALA A 212 1.66 37.08 30.23
N ALA A 213 1.99 38.20 29.61
CA ALA A 213 2.16 38.32 28.15
C ALA A 213 3.60 38.69 27.79
N ASP A 214 4.08 38.25 26.62
CA ASP A 214 5.39 38.63 26.08
C ASP A 214 6.53 38.28 27.06
N VAL A 215 6.69 36.99 27.35
CA VAL A 215 7.69 36.52 28.33
C VAL A 215 8.79 35.73 27.61
N THR A 216 10.05 35.95 27.98
CA THR A 216 11.18 35.13 27.53
C THR A 216 12.00 34.63 28.70
N ILE A 217 12.15 33.32 28.79
CA ILE A 217 13.02 32.62 29.73
C ILE A 217 14.11 31.92 28.93
N GLU A 218 15.32 32.49 28.93
CA GLU A 218 16.41 32.05 28.06
C GLU A 218 17.70 31.75 28.82
N GLY A 219 18.32 30.62 28.51
CA GLY A 219 19.67 30.33 28.98
C GLY A 219 19.76 30.01 30.48
N CYS A 220 18.63 29.93 31.18
CA CYS A 220 18.58 29.69 32.61
C CYS A 220 18.88 28.23 32.99
N THR A 221 19.26 28.01 34.25
CA THR A 221 19.55 26.70 34.84
C THR A 221 18.74 26.50 36.10
N PHE A 222 18.06 25.36 36.22
CA PHE A 222 17.20 24.98 37.34
C PHE A 222 17.71 23.69 37.98
N THR A 223 18.08 23.76 39.26
CA THR A 223 18.67 22.61 39.98
C THR A 223 18.31 22.63 41.45
N GLY A 224 18.34 21.47 42.11
CA GLY A 224 18.14 21.38 43.56
C GLY A 224 16.67 21.54 43.94
N TYR A 225 16.07 20.44 44.37
CA TYR A 225 14.69 20.37 44.83
C TYR A 225 14.65 19.50 46.08
N THR A 226 14.01 20.00 47.12
CA THR A 226 13.79 19.29 48.38
C THR A 226 12.29 19.21 48.69
N GLY A 227 11.89 18.16 49.41
CA GLY A 227 10.49 17.89 49.71
C GLY A 227 9.91 16.68 48.94
N TYR A 228 8.60 16.49 49.08
CA TYR A 228 7.89 15.30 48.60
C TYR A 228 6.88 15.62 47.48
N ARG A 229 6.51 16.89 47.29
CA ARG A 229 5.59 17.30 46.24
C ARG A 229 6.31 17.27 44.89
N LYS A 230 5.65 16.78 43.85
CA LYS A 230 6.16 16.82 42.48
C LYS A 230 5.64 18.09 41.82
N LYS A 231 6.52 19.06 41.61
CA LYS A 231 6.21 20.39 41.09
C LYS A 231 7.16 20.77 39.96
N GLU A 232 6.64 21.49 38.99
CA GLU A 232 7.36 21.95 37.81
C GLU A 232 8.32 23.07 38.21
N ALA A 233 9.57 23.05 37.72
CA ALA A 233 10.50 24.15 37.98
C ALA A 233 10.00 25.47 37.40
N ILE A 234 9.50 25.47 36.17
CA ILE A 234 8.75 26.59 35.60
C ILE A 234 7.27 26.22 35.58
N GLN A 235 6.45 27.03 36.24
CA GLN A 235 5.00 26.94 36.18
C GLN A 235 4.43 28.15 35.45
N LEU A 236 3.62 27.89 34.42
CA LEU A 236 2.69 28.85 33.84
C LEU A 236 1.31 28.63 34.46
N ASP A 237 0.65 29.70 34.89
CA ASP A 237 -0.67 29.61 35.52
C ASP A 237 -1.64 30.73 35.10
N CYS A 238 -2.93 30.42 35.27
CA CYS A 238 -4.03 31.33 35.04
C CYS A 238 -4.41 32.05 36.36
N MET A 239 -4.70 33.35 36.28
CA MET A 239 -5.10 34.18 37.41
C MET A 239 -6.58 33.95 37.77
N ASN A 240 -6.91 32.72 38.19
CA ASN A 240 -8.30 32.28 38.40
C ASN A 240 -8.76 32.36 39.87
N ASN A 241 -7.92 31.96 40.84
CA ASN A 241 -8.26 32.10 42.26
C ASN A 241 -7.01 32.02 43.15
N SER A 242 -7.17 32.33 44.45
CA SER A 242 -6.07 32.36 45.42
C SER A 242 -5.44 31.00 45.72
N ARG A 243 -6.06 29.88 45.33
CA ARG A 243 -5.44 28.55 45.40
C ARG A 243 -4.51 28.28 44.22
N VAL A 244 -4.82 28.85 43.05
CA VAL A 244 -3.98 28.74 41.85
C VAL A 244 -2.77 29.64 42.00
N PHE A 245 -2.98 30.93 42.29
CA PHE A 245 -1.89 31.89 42.44
C PHE A 245 -2.09 32.77 43.68
N ALA A 246 -1.50 32.38 44.80
CA ALA A 246 -1.71 33.07 46.07
C ALA A 246 -1.05 34.47 46.09
N GLY A 247 -1.82 35.47 46.57
CA GLY A 247 -1.31 36.80 46.90
C GLY A 247 -1.25 37.82 45.75
N TYR A 248 -1.94 37.57 44.63
CA TYR A 248 -1.96 38.44 43.43
C TYR A 248 -3.38 38.59 42.88
N ALA A 249 -4.31 39.14 43.68
CA ALA A 249 -5.60 39.59 43.15
C ALA A 249 -5.39 40.83 42.25
N PRO A 250 -6.24 41.10 41.26
CA PRO A 250 -7.54 40.46 40.99
C PRO A 250 -7.42 39.08 40.35
N PHE A 251 -8.41 38.22 40.56
CA PHE A 251 -8.51 36.96 39.83
C PHE A 251 -9.54 37.14 38.72
N ASP A 252 -9.08 37.14 37.47
CA ASP A 252 -9.80 37.59 36.27
C ASP A 252 -9.64 36.64 35.07
N ASP A 253 -9.19 35.40 35.32
CA ASP A 253 -8.89 34.37 34.33
C ASP A 253 -7.77 34.72 33.32
N THR A 254 -6.99 35.77 33.56
CA THR A 254 -5.83 36.07 32.69
C THR A 254 -4.85 34.89 32.68
N SER A 255 -4.64 34.27 31.52
CA SER A 255 -3.68 33.19 31.30
C SER A 255 -2.34 33.71 30.79
N CYS A 256 -1.38 32.83 30.51
CA CYS A 256 -0.14 33.23 29.86
C CYS A 256 -0.27 33.17 28.33
N GLU A 257 0.25 34.20 27.65
CA GLU A 257 0.29 34.30 26.19
C GLU A 257 1.64 34.81 25.67
N ASN A 258 2.01 34.41 24.44
CA ASN A 258 3.27 34.81 23.80
C ASN A 258 4.51 34.58 24.70
N VAL A 259 4.76 33.32 25.06
CA VAL A 259 5.85 32.93 25.96
C VAL A 259 6.91 32.11 25.24
N VAL A 260 8.18 32.51 25.35
CA VAL A 260 9.34 31.79 24.83
C VAL A 260 10.16 31.22 25.97
N ILE A 261 10.34 29.89 25.99
CA ILE A 261 11.19 29.17 26.95
C ILE A 261 12.26 28.45 26.14
N LYS A 262 13.48 28.99 26.11
CA LYS A 262 14.53 28.46 25.23
C LYS A 262 15.90 28.29 25.87
N ASN A 263 16.63 27.29 25.39
CA ASN A 263 18.03 27.08 25.75
C ASN A 263 18.27 26.92 27.27
N ASN A 264 17.27 26.46 28.03
CA ASN A 264 17.38 26.26 29.47
C ASN A 264 17.87 24.85 29.84
N LEU A 265 18.40 24.70 31.05
CA LEU A 265 18.80 23.42 31.63
C LEU A 265 17.99 23.11 32.89
N PHE A 266 17.34 21.96 32.93
CA PHE A 266 16.64 21.40 34.08
C PHE A 266 17.37 20.13 34.51
N SER A 267 17.95 20.10 35.71
CA SER A 267 18.79 18.98 36.13
C SER A 267 18.62 18.59 37.59
N GLY A 268 18.35 17.31 37.86
CA GLY A 268 18.29 16.75 39.21
C GLY A 268 17.15 17.34 40.06
N ILE A 269 15.99 17.53 39.44
CA ILE A 269 14.76 18.06 40.04
C ILE A 269 13.59 17.11 39.73
N CYS A 270 12.40 17.38 40.24
CA CYS A 270 11.27 16.49 39.98
C CYS A 270 10.66 16.67 38.58
N ARG A 271 10.19 17.88 38.22
CA ARG A 271 9.66 18.20 36.88
C ARG A 271 10.24 19.48 36.33
N GLY A 272 10.29 19.61 35.01
CA GLY A 272 10.91 20.75 34.34
C GLY A 272 9.95 21.91 34.11
N LEU A 273 8.88 21.67 33.34
CA LEU A 273 7.98 22.72 32.86
C LEU A 273 6.53 22.23 32.88
N GLY A 274 5.60 23.14 33.16
CA GLY A 274 4.19 22.84 32.93
C GLY A 274 3.22 23.90 33.41
N SER A 275 1.96 23.53 33.40
CA SER A 275 0.91 24.19 34.20
C SER A 275 0.37 23.21 35.24
N HIS A 276 0.01 23.69 36.42
CA HIS A 276 -0.55 22.85 37.48
C HIS A 276 -2.08 22.80 37.43
N SER A 277 -2.67 23.77 36.74
CA SER A 277 -4.09 24.01 36.73
C SER A 277 -4.61 24.27 35.32
N ALA A 278 -5.85 23.86 35.10
CA ALA A 278 -6.63 24.16 33.91
C ALA A 278 -7.88 24.95 34.32
N THR A 279 -8.15 26.05 33.62
CA THR A 279 -9.40 26.80 33.76
C THR A 279 -10.24 26.54 32.51
N LEU A 280 -11.50 26.12 32.69
CA LEU A 280 -12.35 25.71 31.58
C LEU A 280 -12.52 26.87 30.57
N GLY A 281 -12.25 26.58 29.29
CA GLY A 281 -12.39 27.55 28.20
C GLY A 281 -11.35 28.67 28.19
N ILE A 282 -10.28 28.54 28.98
CA ILE A 282 -9.16 29.48 29.08
C ILE A 282 -7.84 28.74 28.83
N TYR A 283 -7.11 29.15 27.80
CA TYR A 283 -5.93 28.44 27.30
C TYR A 283 -4.64 29.20 27.60
N TYR A 284 -3.56 28.45 27.79
CA TYR A 284 -2.20 28.99 27.61
C TYR A 284 -1.91 29.00 26.12
N THR A 285 -1.76 30.18 25.52
CA THR A 285 -1.70 30.33 24.05
C THR A 285 -0.35 30.86 23.57
N ASP A 286 0.05 30.47 22.38
CA ASP A 286 1.22 31.03 21.68
C ASP A 286 2.50 30.85 22.49
N ILE A 287 2.84 29.59 22.75
CA ILE A 287 3.96 29.19 23.61
C ILE A 287 5.03 28.48 22.77
N LEU A 288 6.28 28.91 22.86
CA LEU A 288 7.43 28.28 22.22
C LEU A 288 8.38 27.69 23.27
N ILE A 289 8.62 26.38 23.19
CA ILE A 289 9.53 25.64 24.06
C ILE A 289 10.62 25.02 23.19
N GLU A 290 11.79 25.65 23.16
CA GLU A 290 12.84 25.33 22.18
C GLU A 290 14.22 25.07 22.79
N GLY A 291 14.90 24.00 22.35
CA GLY A 291 16.34 23.84 22.63
C GLY A 291 16.67 23.62 24.12
N ASN A 292 15.69 23.27 24.95
CA ASN A 292 15.90 23.05 26.37
C ASN A 292 16.42 21.63 26.63
N VAL A 293 17.16 21.47 27.72
CA VAL A 293 17.69 20.19 28.19
C VAL A 293 17.04 19.82 29.53
N PHE A 294 16.41 18.66 29.58
CA PHE A 294 15.85 18.04 30.78
C PHE A 294 16.64 16.77 31.07
N GLU A 295 17.32 16.72 32.22
CA GLU A 295 18.15 15.59 32.59
C GLU A 295 17.99 15.16 34.06
N ASN A 296 17.92 13.86 34.29
CA ASN A 296 17.85 13.30 35.65
C ASN A 296 16.60 13.78 36.42
N LEU A 297 15.45 13.86 35.75
CA LEU A 297 14.17 14.18 36.38
C LEU A 297 13.51 12.91 36.88
N ASP A 298 13.06 12.89 38.14
CA ASP A 298 12.43 11.70 38.73
C ASP A 298 10.93 11.57 38.42
N ASP A 299 10.41 12.42 37.54
CA ASP A 299 9.01 12.46 37.11
C ASP A 299 8.90 12.90 35.63
N VAL A 300 7.70 13.24 35.16
CA VAL A 300 7.45 13.75 33.81
C VAL A 300 8.20 15.07 33.55
N ALA A 301 8.90 15.17 32.42
CA ALA A 301 9.68 16.37 32.10
C ALA A 301 8.79 17.60 31.84
N MET A 302 7.69 17.40 31.11
CA MET A 302 6.71 18.45 30.80
C MET A 302 5.27 17.97 31.02
N ILE A 303 4.47 18.75 31.76
CA ILE A 303 3.03 18.49 31.94
C ILE A 303 2.20 19.72 31.56
N MET A 304 1.38 19.59 30.52
CA MET A 304 0.81 20.74 29.82
C MET A 304 -0.72 20.63 29.83
N TYR A 305 -1.40 21.37 30.72
CA TYR A 305 -2.86 21.43 30.73
C TYR A 305 -3.41 22.60 29.91
N ASN A 306 -4.33 22.32 28.98
CA ASN A 306 -5.10 23.30 28.22
C ASN A 306 -4.25 24.30 27.41
N TYR A 307 -3.25 23.80 26.68
CA TYR A 307 -2.39 24.62 25.82
C TYR A 307 -2.95 24.70 24.40
N LYS A 308 -2.78 25.85 23.76
CA LYS A 308 -3.14 26.11 22.36
C LYS A 308 -1.99 26.83 21.64
N ASN A 309 -1.86 26.62 20.32
CA ASN A 309 -0.80 27.22 19.50
C ASN A 309 0.60 27.03 20.11
N CYS A 310 0.83 25.87 20.72
CA CYS A 310 2.05 25.56 21.44
C CYS A 310 3.02 24.80 20.53
N THR A 311 4.28 25.24 20.47
CA THR A 311 5.35 24.58 19.74
C THR A 311 6.42 24.09 20.70
N ILE A 312 6.60 22.76 20.78
CA ILE A 312 7.62 22.09 21.59
C ILE A 312 8.64 21.47 20.63
N THR A 313 9.79 22.12 20.45
CA THR A 313 10.75 21.72 19.41
C THR A 313 12.21 21.67 19.87
N ASN A 314 12.99 20.80 19.24
CA ASN A 314 14.45 20.71 19.44
C ASN A 314 14.90 20.51 20.91
N ASN A 315 14.04 19.98 21.78
CA ASN A 315 14.37 19.73 23.19
C ASN A 315 15.06 18.37 23.35
N THR A 316 15.92 18.26 24.37
CA THR A 316 16.58 17.02 24.78
C THR A 316 16.07 16.59 26.15
N ILE A 317 15.44 15.42 26.25
CA ILE A 317 14.94 14.83 27.49
C ILE A 317 15.68 13.51 27.72
N THR A 318 16.47 13.40 28.78
CA THR A 318 17.33 12.22 29.01
C THR A 318 17.37 11.81 30.48
N ASN A 319 17.35 10.50 30.73
CA ASN A 319 17.35 9.97 32.10
C ASN A 319 16.22 10.56 32.95
N CYS A 320 15.06 10.78 32.34
CA CYS A 320 13.84 11.21 33.02
C CYS A 320 12.88 10.02 33.18
N ALA A 321 11.93 10.13 34.11
CA ALA A 321 10.89 9.11 34.24
C ALA A 321 9.99 9.09 32.99
N SER A 322 9.35 10.21 32.66
CA SER A 322 8.56 10.37 31.43
C SER A 322 8.91 11.67 30.69
N GLY A 323 8.50 11.76 29.43
CA GLY A 323 8.78 12.92 28.57
C GLY A 323 7.72 13.99 28.67
N ILE A 324 6.86 14.08 27.65
CA ILE A 324 5.86 15.14 27.50
C ILE A 324 4.45 14.57 27.71
N ASP A 325 3.65 15.19 28.56
CA ASP A 325 2.24 14.88 28.74
C ASP A 325 1.39 16.11 28.39
N PHE A 326 0.75 16.07 27.22
CA PHE A 326 -0.10 17.13 26.70
C PHE A 326 -1.56 16.78 26.95
N LYS A 327 -2.25 17.60 27.74
CA LYS A 327 -3.56 17.30 28.29
C LYS A 327 -4.58 18.33 27.84
N ALA A 328 -5.75 17.85 27.43
CA ALA A 328 -6.88 18.73 27.13
C ALA A 328 -7.31 19.47 28.40
N MET A 329 -7.61 18.71 29.46
CA MET A 329 -8.05 19.23 30.76
C MET A 329 -7.64 18.31 31.92
N SER A 330 -7.99 18.70 33.14
CA SER A 330 -7.91 17.85 34.34
C SER A 330 -9.27 17.27 34.70
N SER A 331 -9.30 15.98 35.06
CA SER A 331 -10.49 15.32 35.63
C SER A 331 -10.60 15.47 37.16
N LEU A 332 -9.64 16.12 37.81
CA LEU A 332 -9.59 16.30 39.27
C LEU A 332 -10.16 17.67 39.68
N PRO A 333 -11.37 17.74 40.25
CA PRO A 333 -11.99 19.00 40.65
C PRO A 333 -11.21 19.68 41.77
N ASN A 334 -11.21 21.01 41.80
CA ASN A 334 -10.72 21.82 42.92
C ASN A 334 -9.22 21.68 43.29
N ASN A 335 -8.45 20.95 42.49
CA ASN A 335 -7.00 20.78 42.65
C ASN A 335 -6.25 21.14 41.36
N ASN A 336 -6.78 20.71 40.21
CA ASN A 336 -6.16 20.91 38.89
C ASN A 336 -7.19 21.37 37.83
N PHE A 337 -8.47 21.40 38.15
CA PHE A 337 -9.55 21.97 37.33
C PHE A 337 -10.20 23.13 38.09
N ASN A 338 -10.41 24.26 37.41
CA ASN A 338 -11.11 25.42 37.94
C ASN A 338 -12.24 25.89 37.02
N PRO A 339 -13.40 26.30 37.59
CA PRO A 339 -14.41 27.04 36.85
C PRO A 339 -13.87 28.43 36.47
N PRO A 340 -14.26 28.99 35.32
CA PRO A 340 -13.92 30.37 34.98
C PRO A 340 -14.56 31.35 35.98
N VAL A 341 -13.87 32.47 36.23
CA VAL A 341 -14.35 33.63 36.99
C VAL A 341 -15.15 34.58 36.11
N VAL A 342 -14.71 34.82 34.87
CA VAL A 342 -15.28 35.88 34.01
C VAL A 342 -16.36 35.40 33.04
N LYS A 343 -16.46 34.09 32.82
CA LYS A 343 -17.49 33.45 31.97
C LYS A 343 -18.43 32.60 32.82
N SER A 344 -19.68 32.43 32.38
CA SER A 344 -20.53 31.38 32.93
C SER A 344 -20.03 29.99 32.50
N MET A 345 -20.41 28.95 33.25
CA MET A 345 -20.04 27.57 32.90
C MET A 345 -20.57 27.16 31.52
N GLU A 346 -21.78 27.60 31.17
CA GLU A 346 -22.41 27.33 29.87
C GLU A 346 -21.62 27.96 28.73
N GLU A 347 -21.27 29.25 28.83
CA GLU A 347 -20.44 29.94 27.83
C GLU A 347 -19.04 29.31 27.69
N ALA A 348 -18.49 28.76 28.77
CA ALA A 348 -17.17 28.14 28.75
C ALA A 348 -17.16 26.75 28.11
N VAL A 349 -18.25 25.99 28.24
CA VAL A 349 -18.45 24.72 27.53
C VAL A 349 -18.75 24.97 26.06
N ASP A 350 -19.69 25.87 25.75
CA ASP A 350 -20.07 26.20 24.37
C ASP A 350 -18.90 26.81 23.58
N GLY A 351 -18.02 27.54 24.26
CA GLY A 351 -16.80 28.12 23.71
C GLY A 351 -15.56 27.24 23.84
N PHE A 352 -15.67 26.00 24.33
CA PHE A 352 -14.53 25.08 24.36
C PHE A 352 -14.16 24.70 22.93
N GLU A 353 -12.87 24.80 22.60
CA GLU A 353 -12.36 24.61 21.26
C GLU A 353 -11.37 23.46 21.32
N ASP A 354 -11.77 22.32 20.75
CA ASP A 354 -11.01 21.08 20.88
C ASP A 354 -9.65 21.14 20.15
N ASP A 355 -9.53 21.99 19.11
CA ASP A 355 -8.33 22.10 18.30
C ASP A 355 -7.23 22.89 19.01
N ALA A 356 -6.25 22.17 19.54
CA ALA A 356 -5.08 22.74 20.20
C ALA A 356 -4.12 23.44 19.22
N ASN A 357 -4.21 23.16 17.91
CA ASN A 357 -3.30 23.68 16.86
C ASN A 357 -1.82 23.69 17.29
N SER A 358 -1.37 22.59 17.90
CA SER A 358 -0.07 22.51 18.58
C SER A 358 0.87 21.51 17.90
N VAL A 359 2.18 21.75 18.03
CA VAL A 359 3.23 20.99 17.36
C VAL A 359 4.27 20.50 18.37
N ILE A 360 4.54 19.19 18.36
CA ILE A 360 5.63 18.57 19.11
C ILE A 360 6.60 17.98 18.08
N SER A 361 7.74 18.65 17.87
CA SER A 361 8.63 18.35 16.75
C SER A 361 10.09 18.18 17.12
N SER A 362 10.83 17.32 16.41
CA SER A 362 12.31 17.31 16.45
C SER A 362 12.93 17.14 17.85
N ASN A 363 12.20 16.60 18.81
CA ASN A 363 12.71 16.37 20.17
C ASN A 363 13.47 15.05 20.25
N THR A 364 14.51 15.00 21.07
CA THR A 364 15.23 13.77 21.42
C THR A 364 14.86 13.36 22.84
N ILE A 365 14.18 12.24 22.98
CA ILE A 365 13.59 11.77 24.25
C ILE A 365 14.11 10.37 24.57
N SER A 366 14.78 10.19 25.72
CA SER A 366 15.18 8.90 26.27
C SER A 366 14.73 8.78 27.73
N VAL A 367 13.69 7.99 27.97
CA VAL A 367 13.01 7.87 29.27
C VAL A 367 13.00 6.45 29.80
N SER A 368 13.14 6.29 31.12
CA SER A 368 13.45 4.97 31.72
C SER A 368 12.75 4.62 33.02
N GLY A 369 12.09 5.57 33.70
CA GLY A 369 11.45 5.37 35.01
C GLY A 369 9.94 5.59 34.98
N ASP A 370 9.23 5.14 36.01
CA ASP A 370 7.80 5.44 36.15
C ASP A 370 7.60 6.83 36.76
N ASP A 371 6.71 7.62 36.16
CA ASP A 371 6.29 8.93 36.69
C ASP A 371 5.39 8.79 37.93
N GLU A 372 4.92 9.90 38.50
CA GLU A 372 4.05 9.88 39.70
C GLU A 372 2.78 9.00 39.53
N TYR A 373 2.36 8.76 38.28
CA TYR A 373 1.19 7.94 37.95
C TYR A 373 1.54 6.47 37.62
N GLY A 374 2.80 6.07 37.75
CA GLY A 374 3.24 4.71 37.42
C GLY A 374 3.41 4.50 35.90
N ILE A 375 3.58 5.57 35.13
CA ILE A 375 3.62 5.52 33.67
C ILE A 375 5.01 5.93 33.18
N THR A 376 5.54 5.15 32.24
CA THR A 376 6.70 5.53 31.43
C THR A 376 6.22 5.79 29.99
N SER A 377 6.32 7.02 29.48
CA SER A 377 6.08 7.33 28.06
C SER A 377 6.95 8.48 27.56
N GLY A 378 7.29 8.45 26.26
CA GLY A 378 8.00 9.56 25.63
C GLY A 378 7.09 10.77 25.40
N ILE A 379 5.97 10.56 24.69
CA ILE A 379 4.92 11.57 24.51
C ILE A 379 3.57 10.95 24.86
N ARG A 380 2.72 11.72 25.53
CA ARG A 380 1.32 11.39 25.78
C ARG A 380 0.41 12.52 25.35
N LEU A 381 -0.69 12.18 24.67
CA LEU A 381 -1.87 13.04 24.59
C LEU A 381 -2.94 12.43 25.47
N THR A 382 -3.51 13.22 26.38
CA THR A 382 -4.45 12.73 27.38
C THR A 382 -5.72 13.59 27.43
N GLY A 383 -6.80 13.05 26.86
CA GLY A 383 -8.16 13.54 27.02
C GLY A 383 -8.95 12.73 28.07
N TYR A 384 -10.15 13.20 28.41
CA TYR A 384 -11.04 12.56 29.38
C TYR A 384 -12.52 12.85 29.09
N GLU A 385 -13.33 11.80 29.02
CA GLU A 385 -14.78 11.90 29.23
C GLU A 385 -15.07 12.12 30.72
N VAL A 386 -15.66 13.27 31.06
CA VAL A 386 -16.09 13.60 32.41
C VAL A 386 -17.61 13.66 32.47
N LYS A 387 -18.20 12.85 33.35
CA LYS A 387 -19.62 12.97 33.71
C LYS A 387 -19.78 14.03 34.78
N ASP A 388 -20.84 14.82 34.69
CA ASP A 388 -21.11 15.89 35.66
C ASP A 388 -21.00 15.37 37.11
N ASN A 389 -20.11 16.00 37.87
CA ASN A 389 -19.84 15.68 39.27
C ASN A 389 -20.17 16.85 40.22
N GLY A 390 -20.86 17.87 39.73
CA GLY A 390 -21.23 19.09 40.46
C GLY A 390 -20.16 20.18 40.45
N VAL A 391 -18.99 19.95 39.85
CA VAL A 391 -17.91 20.94 39.70
C VAL A 391 -17.40 21.01 38.27
N ILE A 392 -17.21 19.86 37.63
CA ILE A 392 -16.80 19.73 36.24
C ILE A 392 -18.06 19.34 35.43
N PRO A 393 -18.42 20.10 34.39
CA PRO A 393 -19.61 19.79 33.59
C PRO A 393 -19.45 18.49 32.80
N ASP A 394 -20.58 17.89 32.43
CA ASP A 394 -20.62 16.73 31.52
C ASP A 394 -20.07 17.13 30.15
N TYR A 395 -18.89 16.61 29.81
CA TYR A 395 -18.21 16.92 28.56
C TYR A 395 -17.11 15.89 28.29
N ASN A 396 -16.83 15.64 27.00
CA ASN A 396 -15.65 14.89 26.61
C ASN A 396 -14.51 15.84 26.20
N PHE A 397 -13.56 16.05 27.12
CA PHE A 397 -12.40 16.89 26.90
C PHE A 397 -11.33 16.12 26.13
N ARG A 398 -11.45 16.08 24.80
CA ARG A 398 -10.51 15.39 23.91
C ARG A 398 -9.30 16.27 23.61
N VAL A 399 -8.15 15.64 23.35
CA VAL A 399 -7.02 16.37 22.74
C VAL A 399 -7.19 16.34 21.22
N ALA A 400 -7.40 17.49 20.56
CA ALA A 400 -7.46 17.56 19.11
C ALA A 400 -6.37 18.42 18.47
N GLY A 401 -6.09 18.14 17.18
CA GLY A 401 -5.26 18.99 16.33
C GLY A 401 -3.76 19.01 16.61
N VAL A 402 -3.25 18.14 17.48
CA VAL A 402 -1.81 18.06 17.79
C VAL A 402 -1.05 17.30 16.71
N LYS A 403 0.10 17.85 16.28
CA LYS A 403 1.03 17.23 15.33
C LYS A 403 2.31 16.80 16.03
N ILE A 404 2.61 15.50 15.99
CA ILE A 404 3.82 14.90 16.57
C ILE A 404 4.73 14.47 15.42
N LEU A 405 5.78 15.26 15.14
CA LEU A 405 6.57 15.10 13.92
C LEU A 405 8.08 15.00 14.16
N GLU A 406 8.75 14.08 13.48
CA GLU A 406 10.22 14.01 13.44
C GLU A 406 10.91 13.87 14.83
N ASN A 407 10.19 13.37 15.83
CA ASN A 407 10.76 13.12 17.14
C ASN A 407 11.54 11.81 17.16
N ARG A 408 12.57 11.78 17.99
CA ARG A 408 13.35 10.59 18.29
C ARG A 408 13.11 10.16 19.72
N ILE A 409 12.43 9.03 19.89
CA ILE A 409 11.97 8.56 21.20
C ILE A 409 12.50 7.16 21.47
N GLU A 410 13.25 7.04 22.55
CA GLU A 410 13.57 5.77 23.17
C GLU A 410 12.92 5.68 24.56
N SER A 411 12.14 4.64 24.81
CA SER A 411 11.35 4.53 26.05
C SER A 411 11.45 3.13 26.64
N ASN A 412 11.61 3.01 27.96
CA ASN A 412 11.38 1.75 28.68
C ASN A 412 9.88 1.37 28.72
N GLY A 413 8.99 2.33 28.41
CA GLY A 413 7.56 2.15 28.28
C GLY A 413 7.06 2.26 26.84
N THR A 414 5.82 2.74 26.69
CA THR A 414 5.30 3.09 25.35
C THR A 414 6.04 4.33 24.85
N THR A 415 6.32 4.46 23.54
CA THR A 415 7.01 5.67 23.05
C THR A 415 6.02 6.82 22.89
N ILE A 416 4.88 6.55 22.25
CA ILE A 416 3.78 7.51 22.08
C ILE A 416 2.46 6.85 22.47
N ALA A 417 1.70 7.49 23.37
CA ALA A 417 0.38 7.05 23.77
C ALA A 417 -0.65 8.17 23.60
N LEU A 418 -1.71 7.94 22.84
CA LEU A 418 -2.86 8.82 22.75
C LEU A 418 -4.03 8.14 23.46
N ASN A 419 -4.66 8.87 24.37
CA ASN A 419 -5.89 8.46 25.04
C ASN A 419 -6.91 9.57 24.84
N ASP A 420 -8.03 9.23 24.23
CA ASP A 420 -9.12 10.15 23.92
C ASP A 420 -8.66 11.41 23.14
N ALA A 421 -8.13 11.15 21.95
CA ALA A 421 -7.60 12.18 21.06
C ALA A 421 -8.24 12.09 19.68
N GLU A 422 -8.37 13.21 18.98
CA GLU A 422 -8.92 13.23 17.63
C GLU A 422 -8.17 14.16 16.69
N ASN A 423 -8.26 13.91 15.38
CA ASN A 423 -7.73 14.81 14.34
C ASN A 423 -6.23 15.16 14.50
N CYS A 424 -5.47 14.31 15.20
CA CYS A 424 -4.03 14.47 15.43
C CYS A 424 -3.21 13.69 14.38
N SER A 425 -1.91 14.00 14.31
CA SER A 425 -0.97 13.31 13.41
C SER A 425 0.33 12.90 14.12
N ILE A 426 0.87 11.76 13.73
CA ILE A 426 2.12 11.17 14.21
C ILE A 426 2.93 10.83 12.96
N GLU A 427 3.90 11.68 12.62
CA GLU A 427 4.55 11.66 11.30
C GLU A 427 6.08 11.60 11.42
N SER A 428 6.72 10.70 10.66
CA SER A 428 8.18 10.67 10.50
C SER A 428 8.98 10.50 11.80
N ASN A 429 8.40 9.90 12.86
CA ASN A 429 9.09 9.71 14.13
C ASN A 429 9.91 8.41 14.16
N ILE A 430 10.95 8.38 14.99
CA ILE A 430 11.75 7.19 15.31
C ILE A 430 11.39 6.75 16.72
N LEU A 431 10.74 5.59 16.83
CA LEU A 431 10.12 5.05 18.04
C LEU A 431 10.76 3.72 18.43
N VAL A 432 11.53 3.71 19.51
CA VAL A 432 12.24 2.52 20.02
C VAL A 432 11.82 2.22 21.45
N THR A 433 11.16 1.08 21.66
CA THR A 433 10.92 0.57 23.01
C THR A 433 12.11 -0.28 23.47
N LYS A 434 12.72 0.06 24.60
CA LYS A 434 13.91 -0.60 25.16
C LYS A 434 13.53 -1.90 25.90
N GLN A 435 14.31 -2.96 25.69
CA GLN A 435 14.00 -4.32 26.22
C GLN A 435 14.35 -4.51 27.70
N ASP A 436 15.23 -3.66 28.23
CA ASP A 436 15.70 -3.64 29.62
C ASP A 436 14.82 -2.80 30.55
N GLY A 437 13.67 -2.32 30.05
CA GLY A 437 12.73 -1.51 30.82
C GLY A 437 12.00 -2.23 31.95
N ILE A 438 11.69 -1.48 33.01
CA ILE A 438 10.80 -1.91 34.09
C ILE A 438 9.41 -2.19 33.48
N ASN A 439 8.78 -3.32 33.83
CA ASN A 439 7.46 -3.71 33.31
C ASN A 439 7.35 -3.79 31.77
N TYR A 440 8.48 -4.01 31.06
CA TYR A 440 8.55 -4.09 29.59
C TYR A 440 7.46 -4.96 28.94
N LYS A 441 7.05 -6.06 29.59
CA LYS A 441 6.17 -7.10 29.04
C LYS A 441 4.86 -6.61 28.42
N ASP A 442 4.31 -5.49 28.87
CA ASP A 442 3.00 -4.99 28.43
C ASP A 442 3.05 -3.77 27.48
N LYS A 443 4.25 -3.36 27.06
CA LYS A 443 4.44 -2.09 26.35
C LYS A 443 4.33 -2.25 24.83
N ASN A 444 3.56 -1.37 24.19
CA ASN A 444 3.50 -1.22 22.73
C ASN A 444 4.53 -0.16 22.29
N GLY A 445 4.82 -0.07 20.99
CA GLY A 445 5.56 1.07 20.45
C GLY A 445 4.67 2.31 20.49
N LEU A 446 3.55 2.24 19.77
CA LEU A 446 2.52 3.27 19.70
C LEU A 446 1.17 2.73 20.18
N THR A 447 0.43 3.51 20.97
CA THR A 447 -0.93 3.16 21.42
C THR A 447 -1.92 4.27 21.12
N LEU A 448 -3.05 3.89 20.52
CA LEU A 448 -4.28 4.68 20.46
C LEU A 448 -5.35 3.98 21.30
N ASN A 449 -5.97 4.72 22.22
CA ASN A 449 -7.14 4.30 22.98
C ASN A 449 -8.24 5.36 22.83
N GLU A 450 -9.42 4.96 22.37
CA GLU A 450 -10.57 5.88 22.21
C GLU A 450 -10.26 7.08 21.30
N CYS A 451 -9.46 6.85 20.25
CA CYS A 451 -8.99 7.89 19.36
C CYS A 451 -9.65 7.84 17.98
N ASP A 452 -9.89 9.01 17.40
CA ASP A 452 -10.52 9.12 16.08
C ASP A 452 -9.71 9.95 15.08
N ASN A 453 -9.76 9.54 13.81
CA ASN A 453 -9.14 10.29 12.70
C ASN A 453 -7.64 10.56 12.88
N ILE A 454 -6.92 9.71 13.60
CA ILE A 454 -5.47 9.84 13.80
C ILE A 454 -4.73 9.38 12.55
N LYS A 455 -3.77 10.20 12.11
CA LYS A 455 -2.84 9.86 11.03
C LYS A 455 -1.51 9.39 11.60
N ILE A 456 -1.10 8.16 11.28
CA ILE A 456 0.18 7.58 11.67
C ILE A 456 0.95 7.29 10.39
N ILE A 457 1.90 8.17 10.03
CA ILE A 457 2.51 8.19 8.69
C ILE A 457 4.04 8.15 8.79
N ASP A 458 4.69 7.31 7.98
CA ASP A 458 6.16 7.31 7.79
C ASP A 458 6.99 7.13 9.08
N ASN A 459 6.45 6.50 10.12
CA ASN A 459 7.18 6.27 11.37
C ASN A 459 8.03 5.00 11.31
N TYR A 460 9.17 5.01 12.00
CA TYR A 460 9.95 3.82 12.32
C TYR A 460 9.62 3.35 13.74
N ILE A 461 9.13 2.11 13.90
CA ILE A 461 8.71 1.55 15.19
C ILE A 461 9.43 0.23 15.45
N SER A 462 10.13 0.12 16.58
CA SER A 462 10.86 -1.11 16.90
C SER A 462 10.91 -1.45 18.40
N GLY A 463 11.21 -2.72 18.69
CA GLY A 463 11.61 -3.17 20.02
C GLY A 463 10.49 -3.41 21.03
N SER A 464 9.25 -3.07 20.72
CA SER A 464 8.12 -3.20 21.65
C SER A 464 7.85 -4.66 22.09
N ALA A 465 7.45 -4.84 23.35
CA ALA A 465 7.16 -6.17 23.91
C ALA A 465 5.85 -6.76 23.40
N ARG A 466 4.88 -5.89 23.13
CA ARG A 466 3.59 -6.27 22.55
C ARG A 466 3.53 -5.83 21.10
N ASN A 467 2.70 -4.85 20.76
CA ASN A 467 2.45 -4.49 19.38
C ASN A 467 3.36 -3.35 18.93
N GLY A 468 3.66 -3.27 17.63
CA GLY A 468 4.28 -2.08 17.06
C GLY A 468 3.35 -0.89 17.22
N ALA A 469 2.16 -0.98 16.60
CA ALA A 469 1.06 -0.05 16.80
C ALA A 469 -0.19 -0.80 17.31
N SER A 470 -0.82 -0.29 18.37
CA SER A 470 -2.11 -0.77 18.87
C SER A 470 -3.18 0.30 18.72
N VAL A 471 -4.30 -0.09 18.11
CA VAL A 471 -5.50 0.71 17.89
C VAL A 471 -6.65 0.01 18.60
N THR A 472 -7.17 0.62 19.66
CA THR A 472 -8.16 0.02 20.57
C THR A 472 -9.32 0.99 20.76
N ASP A 473 -10.57 0.50 20.63
CA ASP A 473 -11.78 1.32 20.74
C ASP A 473 -11.72 2.62 19.92
N SER A 474 -11.06 2.57 18.75
CA SER A 474 -10.64 3.75 17.99
C SER A 474 -11.12 3.66 16.54
N SER A 475 -11.61 4.76 15.95
CA SER A 475 -12.23 4.72 14.62
C SER A 475 -11.65 5.72 13.61
N GLY A 476 -11.73 5.37 12.33
CA GLY A 476 -11.31 6.28 11.24
C GLY A 476 -9.81 6.56 11.15
N ASN A 477 -8.96 5.81 11.86
CA ASN A 477 -7.52 6.04 11.89
C ASN A 477 -6.83 5.48 10.64
N THR A 478 -5.75 6.15 10.22
CA THR A 478 -4.93 5.73 9.08
C THR A 478 -3.50 5.47 9.52
N LEU A 479 -3.02 4.25 9.25
CA LEU A 479 -1.63 3.83 9.43
C LEU A 479 -1.02 3.62 8.04
N GLU A 480 -0.20 4.55 7.59
CA GLU A 480 0.35 4.58 6.24
C GLU A 480 1.88 4.63 6.22
N ASN A 481 2.50 3.83 5.36
CA ASN A 481 3.95 3.83 5.10
C ASN A 481 4.88 3.63 6.32
N ASN A 482 4.35 3.15 7.45
CA ASN A 482 5.17 2.92 8.64
C ASN A 482 6.06 1.68 8.46
N THR A 483 7.26 1.74 9.03
CA THR A 483 8.19 0.61 9.14
C THR A 483 8.18 0.07 10.56
N ILE A 484 7.76 -1.17 10.75
CA ILE A 484 7.58 -1.81 12.06
C ILE A 484 8.41 -3.08 12.13
N GLU A 485 9.36 -3.14 13.07
CA GLU A 485 10.32 -4.23 13.15
C GLU A 485 10.53 -4.80 14.56
N ASN A 486 10.80 -6.10 14.63
CA ASN A 486 11.28 -6.77 15.85
C ASN A 486 10.37 -6.61 17.09
N VAL A 487 9.05 -6.68 16.88
CA VAL A 487 8.04 -6.52 17.93
C VAL A 487 7.61 -7.85 18.54
N GLY A 488 7.26 -7.85 19.83
CA GLY A 488 7.03 -9.07 20.61
C GLY A 488 5.65 -9.74 20.45
N MET A 489 4.69 -9.08 19.81
CA MET A 489 3.40 -9.63 19.40
C MET A 489 3.07 -9.28 17.95
N ASN A 490 2.16 -8.34 17.71
CA ASN A 490 1.69 -8.00 16.36
C ASN A 490 2.42 -6.77 15.83
N GLY A 491 2.67 -6.68 14.52
CA GLY A 491 3.12 -5.42 13.92
C GLY A 491 2.09 -4.32 14.13
N ILE A 492 0.88 -4.54 13.62
CA ILE A 492 -0.28 -3.66 13.81
C ILE A 492 -1.41 -4.48 14.44
N ASN A 493 -2.04 -3.95 15.49
CA ASN A 493 -3.15 -4.56 16.19
C ASN A 493 -4.35 -3.60 16.18
N ILE A 494 -5.44 -3.98 15.51
CA ILE A 494 -6.72 -3.25 15.49
C ILE A 494 -7.73 -4.08 16.28
N TYR A 495 -8.22 -3.54 17.39
CA TYR A 495 -8.83 -4.33 18.46
C TYR A 495 -10.01 -3.63 19.13
N ASN A 496 -10.87 -4.42 19.78
CA ASN A 496 -12.01 -3.99 20.59
C ASN A 496 -12.93 -2.99 19.86
N GLY A 497 -13.78 -3.47 18.96
CA GLY A 497 -14.77 -2.61 18.30
C GLY A 497 -14.21 -1.46 17.46
N SER A 498 -12.90 -1.46 17.15
CA SER A 498 -12.27 -0.41 16.34
C SER A 498 -12.75 -0.51 14.88
N GLU A 499 -13.33 0.57 14.34
CA GLU A 499 -13.98 0.56 13.02
C GLU A 499 -13.37 1.55 12.02
N ASN A 500 -13.57 1.28 10.73
CA ASN A 500 -13.15 2.19 9.63
C ASN A 500 -11.65 2.52 9.60
N ASN A 501 -10.82 1.69 10.23
CA ASN A 501 -9.37 1.88 10.27
C ASN A 501 -8.70 1.37 8.99
N ILE A 502 -7.67 2.08 8.53
CA ILE A 502 -6.94 1.77 7.31
C ILE A 502 -5.47 1.50 7.66
N ALA A 503 -4.98 0.30 7.33
CA ALA A 503 -3.56 -0.02 7.34
C ALA A 503 -3.07 -0.16 5.91
N SER A 504 -2.30 0.81 5.42
CA SER A 504 -1.81 0.85 4.04
C SER A 504 -0.32 0.99 3.88
N SER A 505 0.25 0.23 2.93
CA SER A 505 1.64 0.41 2.50
C SER A 505 2.71 0.26 3.61
N ASN A 506 2.35 -0.27 4.78
CA ASN A 506 3.28 -0.46 5.89
C ASN A 506 4.24 -1.62 5.61
N SER A 507 5.47 -1.51 6.11
CA SER A 507 6.47 -2.58 6.13
C SER A 507 6.52 -3.19 7.53
N VAL A 508 6.09 -4.44 7.68
CA VAL A 508 6.13 -5.17 8.95
C VAL A 508 7.11 -6.34 8.84
N ASN A 509 8.15 -6.34 9.66
CA ASN A 509 9.20 -7.36 9.64
C ASN A 509 9.42 -7.95 11.03
N SER A 510 9.45 -9.28 11.12
CA SER A 510 9.85 -10.01 12.33
C SER A 510 8.98 -9.74 13.58
N ALA A 511 7.67 -9.57 13.39
CA ALA A 511 6.71 -9.61 14.49
C ALA A 511 6.60 -11.04 15.07
N LYS A 512 6.76 -11.23 16.38
CA LYS A 512 6.79 -12.57 17.01
C LYS A 512 5.45 -13.31 16.97
N LYS A 513 4.32 -12.63 16.70
CA LYS A 513 3.00 -13.24 16.55
C LYS A 513 2.42 -13.00 15.15
N HIS A 514 1.74 -11.87 14.92
CA HIS A 514 1.10 -11.59 13.64
C HIS A 514 1.72 -10.37 12.96
N GLY A 515 1.72 -10.31 11.62
CA GLY A 515 2.08 -9.06 10.93
C GLY A 515 1.05 -7.98 11.23
N ILE A 516 -0.19 -8.24 10.85
CA ILE A 516 -1.35 -7.38 11.14
C ILE A 516 -2.48 -8.24 11.72
N ALA A 517 -3.10 -7.80 12.81
CA ALA A 517 -4.23 -8.46 13.44
C ALA A 517 -5.43 -7.51 13.56
N VAL A 518 -6.62 -7.99 13.16
CA VAL A 518 -7.91 -7.34 13.36
C VAL A 518 -8.78 -8.28 14.18
N ALA A 519 -9.15 -7.88 15.39
CA ALA A 519 -9.77 -8.78 16.36
C ALA A 519 -10.84 -8.09 17.23
N ALA A 520 -11.66 -8.91 17.89
CA ALA A 520 -12.71 -8.48 18.82
C ALA A 520 -13.72 -7.51 18.18
N ASN A 521 -14.46 -8.01 17.19
CA ASN A 521 -15.51 -7.28 16.48
C ASN A 521 -15.05 -5.99 15.78
N SER A 522 -13.77 -5.91 15.41
CA SER A 522 -13.20 -4.74 14.73
C SER A 522 -13.34 -4.84 13.21
N SER A 523 -13.17 -3.72 12.51
CA SER A 523 -13.12 -3.68 11.04
C SER A 523 -11.94 -2.87 10.50
N ALA A 524 -11.31 -3.37 9.44
CA ALA A 524 -10.20 -2.66 8.81
C ALA A 524 -10.04 -2.93 7.31
N VAL A 525 -9.56 -1.92 6.59
CA VAL A 525 -9.02 -2.03 5.23
C VAL A 525 -7.50 -2.21 5.32
N ILE A 526 -7.00 -3.32 4.78
CA ILE A 526 -5.58 -3.67 4.85
C ILE A 526 -5.05 -3.75 3.42
N LYS A 527 -4.37 -2.71 2.94
CA LYS A 527 -4.00 -2.59 1.52
C LYS A 527 -2.50 -2.39 1.29
N SER A 528 -1.94 -3.10 0.32
CA SER A 528 -0.56 -2.88 -0.16
C SER A 528 0.57 -3.02 0.88
N ASN A 529 0.32 -3.64 2.03
CA ASN A 529 1.35 -3.81 3.07
C ASN A 529 2.37 -4.89 2.68
N SER A 530 3.62 -4.71 3.11
CA SER A 530 4.72 -5.67 2.96
C SER A 530 5.02 -6.32 4.32
N ILE A 531 4.66 -7.59 4.48
CA ILE A 531 4.77 -8.31 5.75
C ILE A 531 5.75 -9.48 5.57
N SER A 532 6.77 -9.56 6.42
CA SER A 532 7.72 -10.65 6.37
C SER A 532 8.07 -11.21 7.75
N LYS A 533 8.34 -12.53 7.80
CA LYS A 533 8.81 -13.24 8.99
C LYS A 533 7.89 -13.11 10.23
N ALA A 534 6.57 -13.04 10.03
CA ALA A 534 5.62 -13.12 11.14
C ALA A 534 5.72 -14.48 11.85
N GLY A 535 5.78 -14.48 13.19
CA GLY A 535 5.99 -15.67 14.03
C GLY A 535 4.82 -16.66 14.07
N ASP A 536 3.65 -16.25 13.61
CA ASP A 536 2.53 -17.14 13.28
C ASP A 536 1.83 -16.73 11.98
N THR A 537 1.08 -15.63 11.96
CA THR A 537 0.22 -15.31 10.79
C THR A 537 0.59 -13.97 10.17
N GLY A 538 0.69 -13.88 8.84
CA GLY A 538 0.93 -12.60 8.17
C GLY A 538 -0.18 -11.59 8.45
N ILE A 539 -1.42 -11.91 8.07
CA ILE A 539 -2.62 -11.10 8.36
C ILE A 539 -3.69 -11.98 9.02
N LEU A 540 -4.15 -11.61 10.21
CA LEU A 540 -5.18 -12.32 10.97
C LEU A 540 -6.45 -11.46 11.10
N ILE A 541 -7.59 -11.99 10.65
CA ILE A 541 -8.93 -11.45 10.91
C ILE A 541 -9.67 -12.44 11.81
N TYR A 542 -10.11 -11.98 12.98
CA TYR A 542 -10.47 -12.87 14.07
C TYR A 542 -11.65 -12.39 14.93
N ASN A 543 -12.43 -13.33 15.49
CA ASN A 543 -13.46 -13.08 16.50
C ASN A 543 -14.48 -12.01 16.10
N GLY A 544 -15.36 -12.37 15.15
CA GLY A 544 -16.42 -11.48 14.65
C GLY A 544 -15.94 -10.35 13.72
N SER A 545 -14.63 -10.13 13.62
CA SER A 545 -14.06 -9.01 12.88
C SER A 545 -14.22 -9.14 11.35
N LYS A 546 -14.16 -7.98 10.68
CA LYS A 546 -14.24 -7.86 9.22
C LYS A 546 -12.93 -7.30 8.64
N GLY A 547 -12.39 -7.97 7.63
CA GLY A 547 -11.14 -7.55 6.99
C GLY A 547 -11.24 -7.44 5.47
N GLU A 548 -10.87 -6.29 4.91
CA GLU A 548 -10.74 -6.07 3.47
C GLU A 548 -9.25 -6.04 3.09
N CYS A 549 -8.67 -7.23 2.85
CA CYS A 549 -7.26 -7.42 2.58
C CYS A 549 -6.97 -7.37 1.06
N SER A 550 -6.30 -6.33 0.56
CA SER A 550 -5.99 -6.21 -0.87
C SER A 550 -4.55 -5.85 -1.22
N GLY A 551 -3.97 -6.50 -2.23
CA GLY A 551 -2.63 -6.13 -2.73
C GLY A 551 -1.46 -6.34 -1.77
N ASN A 552 -1.67 -6.97 -0.61
CA ASN A 552 -0.63 -7.17 0.39
C ASN A 552 0.38 -8.25 -0.05
N LYS A 553 1.64 -8.10 0.37
CA LYS A 553 2.71 -9.07 0.16
C LYS A 553 3.07 -9.71 1.50
N VAL A 554 2.78 -10.99 1.67
CA VAL A 554 3.14 -11.77 2.86
C VAL A 554 4.22 -12.79 2.50
N LYS A 555 5.36 -12.74 3.19
CA LYS A 555 6.51 -13.63 2.95
C LYS A 555 6.97 -14.33 4.23
N ASN A 556 7.15 -15.64 4.16
CA ASN A 556 7.77 -16.45 5.21
C ASN A 556 7.11 -16.32 6.59
N ALA A 557 5.77 -16.25 6.65
CA ALA A 557 5.05 -16.41 7.92
C ALA A 557 5.24 -17.85 8.44
N VAL A 558 5.60 -18.00 9.71
CA VAL A 558 5.91 -19.30 10.34
C VAL A 558 4.67 -20.22 10.37
N GLY A 559 3.49 -19.64 10.62
CA GLY A 559 2.20 -20.29 10.51
C GLY A 559 1.57 -20.00 9.14
N HIS A 560 0.58 -19.11 9.10
CA HIS A 560 -0.29 -18.90 7.92
C HIS A 560 0.01 -17.59 7.20
N GLY A 561 -0.32 -17.50 5.92
CA GLY A 561 -0.23 -16.23 5.19
C GLY A 561 -1.32 -15.25 5.62
N ILE A 562 -2.57 -15.54 5.27
CA ILE A 562 -3.75 -14.75 5.64
C ILE A 562 -4.82 -15.67 6.25
N VAL A 563 -5.41 -15.27 7.37
CA VAL A 563 -6.38 -16.08 8.14
C VAL A 563 -7.67 -15.30 8.39
N PHE A 564 -8.81 -15.95 8.18
CA PHE A 564 -10.11 -15.57 8.72
C PHE A 564 -10.55 -16.66 9.69
N SER A 565 -10.88 -16.30 10.94
CA SER A 565 -11.21 -17.27 11.98
C SER A 565 -12.20 -16.75 13.02
N LYS A 566 -12.95 -17.65 13.65
CA LYS A 566 -13.94 -17.37 14.72
C LYS A 566 -14.99 -16.36 14.28
N ASN A 567 -15.88 -16.77 13.38
CA ASN A 567 -16.95 -15.94 12.82
C ASN A 567 -16.48 -14.69 12.05
N ALA A 568 -15.21 -14.62 11.65
CA ALA A 568 -14.71 -13.52 10.83
C ALA A 568 -15.34 -13.49 9.43
N SER A 569 -15.31 -12.31 8.82
CA SER A 569 -15.83 -12.07 7.47
C SER A 569 -14.95 -11.11 6.65
N GLY A 570 -15.23 -10.97 5.36
CA GLY A 570 -14.56 -10.01 4.49
C GLY A 570 -13.91 -10.66 3.26
N LYS A 571 -12.80 -10.08 2.80
CA LYS A 571 -12.17 -10.44 1.53
C LYS A 571 -10.66 -10.48 1.61
N ALA A 572 -10.06 -11.43 0.92
CA ALA A 572 -8.65 -11.40 0.50
C ALA A 572 -8.58 -11.32 -1.02
N ALA A 573 -8.18 -10.17 -1.57
CA ALA A 573 -8.13 -9.89 -2.99
C ALA A 573 -6.72 -9.54 -3.50
N SER A 574 -6.24 -10.17 -4.56
CA SER A 574 -5.00 -9.75 -5.22
C SER A 574 -3.75 -9.72 -4.31
N ASN A 575 -3.75 -10.50 -3.22
CA ASN A 575 -2.60 -10.58 -2.31
C ASN A 575 -1.56 -11.56 -2.86
N THR A 576 -0.29 -11.31 -2.56
CA THR A 576 0.81 -12.23 -2.82
C THR A 576 1.26 -12.87 -1.52
N VAL A 577 1.12 -14.20 -1.40
CA VAL A 577 1.56 -14.97 -0.24
C VAL A 577 2.62 -15.97 -0.68
N SER A 578 3.78 -15.98 -0.01
CA SER A 578 4.88 -16.89 -0.33
C SER A 578 5.53 -17.47 0.92
N GLY A 579 5.86 -18.77 0.88
CA GLY A 579 6.66 -19.41 1.93
C GLY A 579 5.96 -19.60 3.28
N ALA A 580 4.62 -19.62 3.32
CA ALA A 580 3.89 -19.85 4.56
C ALA A 580 4.18 -21.25 5.15
N GLY A 581 4.52 -21.31 6.44
CA GLY A 581 4.89 -22.56 7.12
C GLY A 581 3.73 -23.54 7.37
N LYS A 582 2.49 -23.09 7.19
CA LYS A 582 1.26 -23.90 7.15
C LYS A 582 0.50 -23.61 5.86
N HIS A 583 -0.68 -22.97 5.95
CA HIS A 583 -1.52 -22.65 4.79
C HIS A 583 -1.18 -21.27 4.22
N GLY A 584 -1.28 -21.11 2.90
CA GLY A 584 -1.21 -19.78 2.28
C GLY A 584 -2.36 -18.90 2.78
N LEU A 585 -3.59 -19.31 2.49
CA LEU A 585 -4.82 -18.70 3.03
C LEU A 585 -5.60 -19.74 3.84
N LEU A 586 -6.15 -19.34 4.98
CA LEU A 586 -7.00 -20.16 5.85
C LEU A 586 -8.31 -19.43 6.17
N VAL A 587 -9.43 -20.13 6.02
CA VAL A 587 -10.74 -19.71 6.51
C VAL A 587 -11.25 -20.80 7.44
N THR A 588 -11.48 -20.48 8.70
CA THR A 588 -11.79 -21.50 9.72
C THR A 588 -12.74 -21.00 10.80
N ASP A 589 -13.18 -21.91 11.65
CA ASP A 589 -14.02 -21.66 12.82
C ASP A 589 -15.27 -20.79 12.53
N ARG A 590 -16.20 -21.37 11.77
CA ARG A 590 -17.56 -20.84 11.50
C ARG A 590 -17.61 -19.51 10.73
N CYS A 591 -16.66 -19.26 9.82
CA CYS A 591 -16.72 -18.08 8.95
C CYS A 591 -17.87 -18.19 7.92
N GLY A 592 -18.67 -17.12 7.83
CA GLY A 592 -19.96 -17.14 7.12
C GLY A 592 -20.07 -16.28 5.86
N SER A 593 -19.05 -15.49 5.51
CA SER A 593 -19.02 -14.58 4.33
C SER A 593 -17.59 -14.18 3.99
N VAL A 594 -16.84 -15.07 3.32
CA VAL A 594 -15.43 -14.81 2.96
C VAL A 594 -15.19 -14.98 1.48
N VAL A 595 -14.55 -13.98 0.84
CA VAL A 595 -14.19 -14.01 -0.58
C VAL A 595 -12.67 -14.02 -0.74
N LEU A 596 -12.13 -15.10 -1.30
CA LEU A 596 -10.73 -15.24 -1.64
C LEU A 596 -10.58 -15.13 -3.17
N SER A 597 -10.12 -13.99 -3.66
CA SER A 597 -10.08 -13.71 -5.10
C SER A 597 -8.74 -13.24 -5.63
N SER A 598 -8.30 -13.76 -6.78
CA SER A 598 -7.12 -13.26 -7.51
C SER A 598 -5.80 -13.27 -6.72
N ASN A 599 -5.68 -14.05 -5.65
CA ASN A 599 -4.46 -14.12 -4.85
C ASN A 599 -3.40 -14.97 -5.54
N LYS A 600 -2.13 -14.59 -5.42
CA LYS A 600 -0.96 -15.36 -5.85
C LYS A 600 -0.33 -16.03 -4.63
N ILE A 601 -0.44 -17.35 -4.55
CA ILE A 601 0.00 -18.16 -3.41
C ILE A 601 1.09 -19.11 -3.89
N SER A 602 2.23 -19.13 -3.20
CA SER A 602 3.37 -19.96 -3.58
C SER A 602 4.06 -20.60 -2.37
N ASN A 603 4.52 -21.84 -2.55
CA ASN A 603 5.42 -22.52 -1.61
C ASN A 603 4.88 -22.62 -0.17
N SER A 604 3.57 -22.82 -0.01
CA SER A 604 2.97 -23.12 1.30
C SER A 604 3.34 -24.55 1.72
N LYS A 605 3.83 -24.76 2.95
CA LYS A 605 4.22 -26.11 3.42
C LYS A 605 3.04 -27.08 3.55
N GLN A 606 1.82 -26.57 3.70
CA GLN A 606 0.58 -27.36 3.68
C GLN A 606 -0.24 -27.03 2.43
N ASN A 607 -1.54 -26.73 2.59
CA ASN A 607 -2.40 -26.35 1.48
C ASN A 607 -2.15 -24.91 1.01
N GLY A 608 -2.39 -24.62 -0.27
CA GLY A 608 -2.41 -23.23 -0.75
C GLY A 608 -3.55 -22.44 -0.12
N ILE A 609 -4.77 -22.96 -0.24
CA ILE A 609 -5.98 -22.44 0.41
C ILE A 609 -6.63 -23.57 1.23
N CYS A 610 -7.02 -23.26 2.47
CA CYS A 610 -7.73 -24.18 3.35
C CYS A 610 -9.04 -23.53 3.85
N VAL A 611 -10.16 -24.25 3.73
CA VAL A 611 -11.46 -23.87 4.29
C VAL A 611 -11.89 -24.98 5.25
N SER A 612 -12.04 -24.67 6.54
CA SER A 612 -12.29 -25.68 7.56
C SER A 612 -13.25 -25.21 8.67
N ASN A 613 -13.58 -26.17 9.55
CA ASN A 613 -14.36 -26.00 10.79
C ASN A 613 -15.67 -25.21 10.60
N TYR A 614 -16.64 -25.80 9.91
CA TYR A 614 -17.99 -25.27 9.73
C TYR A 614 -18.07 -23.92 8.98
N SER A 615 -17.07 -23.57 8.18
CA SER A 615 -17.08 -22.35 7.36
C SER A 615 -17.84 -22.61 6.06
N SER A 616 -18.93 -21.89 5.77
CA SER A 616 -19.95 -22.35 4.81
C SER A 616 -20.32 -21.42 3.66
N SER A 617 -19.91 -20.14 3.67
CA SER A 617 -20.10 -19.21 2.53
C SER A 617 -18.76 -18.66 2.05
N VAL A 618 -17.85 -19.56 1.71
CA VAL A 618 -16.52 -19.18 1.22
C VAL A 618 -16.47 -19.25 -0.30
N SER A 619 -16.09 -18.15 -0.94
CA SER A 619 -15.87 -18.09 -2.39
C SER A 619 -14.39 -18.06 -2.71
N VAL A 620 -13.93 -18.98 -3.56
CA VAL A 620 -12.52 -19.14 -3.94
C VAL A 620 -12.39 -18.97 -5.45
N ASN A 621 -12.02 -17.77 -5.88
CA ASN A 621 -12.15 -17.33 -7.26
C ASN A 621 -10.82 -16.86 -7.87
N SER A 622 -10.45 -17.35 -9.04
CA SER A 622 -9.33 -16.81 -9.84
C SER A 622 -7.97 -16.77 -9.13
N ASN A 623 -7.74 -17.60 -8.11
CA ASN A 623 -6.47 -17.62 -7.39
C ASN A 623 -5.41 -18.41 -8.17
N SER A 624 -4.15 -17.95 -8.12
CA SER A 624 -2.99 -18.64 -8.68
C SER A 624 -2.18 -19.28 -7.56
N ILE A 625 -2.18 -20.62 -7.51
CA ILE A 625 -1.61 -21.42 -6.43
C ILE A 625 -0.51 -22.29 -7.00
N SER A 626 0.67 -22.23 -6.39
CA SER A 626 1.85 -23.00 -6.82
C SER A 626 2.65 -23.60 -5.66
N GLY A 627 3.21 -24.79 -5.85
CA GLY A 627 4.18 -25.37 -4.91
C GLY A 627 3.63 -25.71 -3.51
N SER A 628 2.34 -26.04 -3.39
CA SER A 628 1.75 -26.45 -2.11
C SER A 628 2.26 -27.82 -1.67
N GLY A 629 2.69 -27.94 -0.41
CA GLY A 629 3.16 -29.19 0.19
C GLY A 629 2.07 -30.25 0.39
N LYS A 630 0.80 -29.85 0.37
CA LYS A 630 -0.38 -30.75 0.32
C LYS A 630 -1.24 -30.45 -0.92
N SER A 631 -2.50 -30.09 -0.74
CA SER A 631 -3.41 -29.76 -1.84
C SER A 631 -3.31 -28.29 -2.24
N GLY A 632 -3.69 -27.94 -3.48
CA GLY A 632 -3.87 -26.54 -3.84
C GLY A 632 -4.98 -25.89 -3.03
N ILE A 633 -6.17 -26.49 -3.05
CA ILE A 633 -7.34 -26.06 -2.29
C ILE A 633 -7.85 -27.25 -1.45
N SER A 634 -8.10 -27.05 -0.16
CA SER A 634 -8.66 -28.06 0.74
C SER A 634 -9.91 -27.55 1.44
N VAL A 635 -10.99 -28.34 1.45
CA VAL A 635 -12.26 -28.03 2.15
C VAL A 635 -12.61 -29.15 3.12
N SER A 636 -12.64 -28.87 4.42
CA SER A 636 -12.80 -29.93 5.44
C SER A 636 -13.71 -29.57 6.62
N SER A 637 -14.00 -30.54 7.47
CA SER A 637 -14.69 -30.37 8.76
C SER A 637 -16.03 -29.62 8.60
N HIS A 638 -16.98 -30.25 7.91
CA HIS A 638 -18.33 -29.71 7.62
C HIS A 638 -18.36 -28.39 6.84
N SER A 639 -17.26 -27.99 6.19
CA SER A 639 -17.16 -26.71 5.50
C SER A 639 -17.67 -26.78 4.07
N LYS A 640 -18.00 -25.61 3.52
CA LYS A 640 -18.52 -25.44 2.17
C LYS A 640 -17.80 -24.30 1.45
N ALA A 641 -17.36 -24.55 0.22
CA ALA A 641 -16.73 -23.53 -0.61
C ALA A 641 -17.19 -23.60 -2.07
N SER A 642 -17.33 -22.44 -2.71
CA SER A 642 -17.50 -22.34 -4.16
C SER A 642 -16.15 -22.09 -4.83
N LEU A 643 -15.85 -22.83 -5.90
CA LEU A 643 -14.55 -22.77 -6.56
C LEU A 643 -14.73 -22.33 -8.01
N LYS A 644 -14.10 -21.23 -8.43
CA LYS A 644 -14.16 -20.75 -9.82
C LYS A 644 -12.81 -20.25 -10.32
N ASP A 645 -12.43 -20.66 -11.53
CA ASP A 645 -11.30 -20.15 -12.31
C ASP A 645 -9.92 -20.16 -11.62
N ASN A 646 -9.69 -21.03 -10.65
CA ASN A 646 -8.40 -21.10 -9.95
C ASN A 646 -7.31 -21.82 -10.79
N ALA A 647 -6.08 -21.32 -10.77
CA ALA A 647 -4.93 -22.00 -11.36
C ALA A 647 -4.15 -22.70 -10.26
N VAL A 648 -4.03 -24.03 -10.31
CA VAL A 648 -3.34 -24.85 -9.31
C VAL A 648 -2.24 -25.67 -9.99
N ASN A 649 -0.99 -25.42 -9.62
CA ASN A 649 0.17 -26.05 -10.23
C ASN A 649 1.17 -26.54 -9.17
N GLY A 650 1.76 -27.73 -9.36
CA GLY A 650 2.83 -28.20 -8.46
C GLY A 650 2.41 -28.49 -7.01
N SER A 651 1.14 -28.78 -6.75
CA SER A 651 0.69 -29.30 -5.45
C SER A 651 1.11 -30.76 -5.29
N LYS A 652 1.63 -31.17 -4.12
CA LYS A 652 2.13 -32.53 -3.90
C LYS A 652 1.03 -33.59 -3.76
N SER A 653 -0.14 -33.24 -3.24
CA SER A 653 -1.24 -34.21 -3.00
C SER A 653 -2.32 -34.17 -4.08
N ALA A 654 -3.02 -33.03 -4.21
CA ALA A 654 -4.12 -32.89 -5.16
C ALA A 654 -4.30 -31.43 -5.57
N ALA A 655 -4.99 -31.18 -6.67
CA ALA A 655 -5.43 -29.83 -7.00
C ALA A 655 -6.49 -29.33 -6.00
N VAL A 656 -7.49 -30.20 -5.75
CA VAL A 656 -8.59 -29.98 -4.80
C VAL A 656 -8.77 -31.22 -3.94
N SER A 657 -8.90 -31.05 -2.62
CA SER A 657 -9.25 -32.11 -1.67
C SER A 657 -10.45 -31.72 -0.81
N LYS A 658 -11.23 -32.72 -0.36
CA LYS A 658 -12.30 -32.49 0.63
C LYS A 658 -12.47 -33.66 1.60
N SER A 659 -13.00 -33.41 2.80
CA SER A 659 -13.48 -34.47 3.71
C SER A 659 -14.90 -34.93 3.34
N ALA A 660 -15.33 -36.05 3.92
CA ALA A 660 -16.61 -36.70 3.59
C ALA A 660 -17.82 -35.79 3.89
N ASP A 661 -17.78 -35.12 5.03
CA ASP A 661 -18.77 -34.19 5.59
C ASP A 661 -18.79 -32.79 4.94
N SER A 662 -17.85 -32.50 4.04
CA SER A 662 -17.68 -31.18 3.43
C SER A 662 -18.15 -31.15 1.98
N SER A 663 -18.57 -29.97 1.50
CA SER A 663 -19.07 -29.79 0.14
C SER A 663 -18.30 -28.74 -0.65
N ILE A 664 -18.21 -28.95 -1.95
CA ILE A 664 -17.67 -27.98 -2.89
C ILE A 664 -18.70 -27.74 -3.98
N SER A 665 -18.88 -26.48 -4.36
CA SER A 665 -19.74 -26.06 -5.46
C SER A 665 -18.88 -25.60 -6.64
N LEU A 666 -19.17 -26.12 -7.83
CA LEU A 666 -18.45 -25.79 -9.06
C LEU A 666 -19.34 -24.92 -9.97
N PRO A 667 -18.75 -24.04 -10.81
CA PRO A 667 -19.53 -23.10 -11.58
C PRO A 667 -20.38 -23.80 -12.64
N LYS A 668 -21.49 -23.16 -12.98
CA LYS A 668 -22.21 -23.47 -14.22
C LYS A 668 -21.29 -23.16 -15.41
N VAL A 669 -21.19 -24.11 -16.35
CA VAL A 669 -20.48 -23.89 -17.62
C VAL A 669 -21.20 -22.81 -18.42
N SER A 670 -20.42 -21.89 -19.00
CA SER A 670 -20.92 -20.76 -19.79
C SER A 670 -20.23 -20.69 -21.17
N GLY A 671 -20.75 -19.86 -22.07
CA GLY A 671 -20.14 -19.65 -23.39
C GLY A 671 -20.12 -20.89 -24.29
N LEU A 672 -21.14 -21.76 -24.19
CA LEU A 672 -21.26 -22.92 -25.08
C LEU A 672 -21.55 -22.44 -26.51
N SER A 673 -20.66 -22.77 -27.44
CA SER A 673 -20.75 -22.39 -28.86
C SER A 673 -20.35 -23.54 -29.79
N VAL A 674 -20.79 -23.45 -31.05
CA VAL A 674 -20.36 -24.36 -32.13
C VAL A 674 -19.23 -23.70 -32.90
N ASN A 675 -18.09 -24.36 -32.98
CA ASN A 675 -16.92 -23.90 -33.73
C ASN A 675 -16.94 -24.36 -35.19
N SER A 676 -17.31 -25.62 -35.44
CA SER A 676 -17.41 -26.15 -36.80
C SER A 676 -18.40 -27.29 -36.88
N VAL A 677 -19.05 -27.40 -38.05
CA VAL A 677 -19.94 -28.51 -38.38
C VAL A 677 -19.45 -29.13 -39.69
N ASN A 678 -18.73 -30.24 -39.56
CA ASN A 678 -18.27 -31.05 -40.66
C ASN A 678 -19.13 -32.32 -40.75
N ASN A 679 -18.97 -33.07 -41.84
CA ASN A 679 -19.63 -34.37 -41.99
C ASN A 679 -18.84 -35.53 -41.36
N THR A 680 -17.71 -35.22 -40.73
CA THR A 680 -16.90 -36.12 -39.91
C THR A 680 -16.95 -35.77 -38.43
N ASP A 681 -17.17 -34.49 -38.09
CA ASP A 681 -17.13 -34.01 -36.71
C ASP A 681 -18.00 -32.76 -36.49
N ILE A 682 -18.46 -32.58 -35.25
CA ILE A 682 -19.00 -31.31 -34.75
C ILE A 682 -18.06 -30.84 -33.64
N GLN A 683 -17.52 -29.62 -33.75
CA GLN A 683 -16.69 -29.04 -32.71
C GLN A 683 -17.47 -28.00 -31.92
N ILE A 684 -17.39 -28.10 -30.60
CA ILE A 684 -17.99 -27.15 -29.66
C ILE A 684 -16.91 -26.60 -28.72
N SER A 685 -17.10 -25.38 -28.22
CA SER A 685 -16.30 -24.77 -27.14
C SER A 685 -17.16 -24.24 -26.02
N PHE A 686 -16.54 -24.08 -24.86
CA PHE A 686 -17.19 -23.67 -23.63
C PHE A 686 -16.16 -23.15 -22.62
N SER A 687 -16.65 -22.44 -21.60
CA SER A 687 -15.88 -21.82 -20.53
C SER A 687 -16.55 -22.04 -19.17
N GLY A 688 -15.92 -21.59 -18.09
CA GLY A 688 -16.38 -21.85 -16.72
C GLY A 688 -15.74 -23.13 -16.19
N ARG A 689 -14.70 -22.97 -15.39
CA ARG A 689 -13.98 -24.05 -14.70
C ARG A 689 -13.88 -23.74 -13.22
N SER A 690 -13.71 -24.76 -12.40
CA SER A 690 -13.37 -24.62 -10.98
C SER A 690 -11.88 -24.40 -10.78
N THR A 691 -11.06 -25.25 -11.42
CA THR A 691 -9.61 -25.12 -11.49
C THR A 691 -9.08 -25.39 -12.90
N ASN A 692 -7.81 -25.07 -13.17
CA ASN A 692 -7.12 -25.49 -14.40
C ASN A 692 -6.87 -27.00 -14.50
N LYS A 693 -7.30 -27.80 -13.51
CA LYS A 693 -7.25 -29.28 -13.52
C LYS A 693 -8.64 -29.92 -13.65
N CYS A 694 -9.71 -29.12 -13.73
CA CYS A 694 -11.06 -29.63 -13.90
C CYS A 694 -11.23 -30.34 -15.25
N GLY A 695 -12.21 -31.25 -15.33
CA GLY A 695 -12.70 -31.81 -16.58
C GLY A 695 -14.07 -31.26 -16.95
N TYR A 696 -14.53 -31.64 -18.15
CA TYR A 696 -15.85 -31.34 -18.68
C TYR A 696 -16.51 -32.61 -19.17
N GLU A 697 -17.81 -32.71 -18.95
CA GLU A 697 -18.65 -33.78 -19.47
C GLU A 697 -19.68 -33.20 -20.44
N ILE A 698 -19.72 -33.78 -21.64
CA ILE A 698 -20.55 -33.31 -22.74
C ILE A 698 -21.72 -34.27 -22.89
N TYR A 699 -22.92 -33.71 -22.89
CA TYR A 699 -24.15 -34.44 -23.15
C TYR A 699 -24.78 -33.97 -24.46
N ARG A 700 -25.40 -34.92 -25.16
CA ARG A 700 -26.10 -34.68 -26.42
C ARG A 700 -27.45 -35.38 -26.42
N LYS A 701 -28.48 -34.76 -26.98
CA LYS A 701 -29.75 -35.42 -27.35
C LYS A 701 -30.03 -35.26 -28.85
N THR A 702 -30.78 -36.20 -29.42
CA THR A 702 -31.22 -36.18 -30.82
C THR A 702 -32.63 -35.59 -30.91
N GLY A 703 -32.80 -34.51 -31.66
CA GLY A 703 -34.07 -33.79 -31.78
C GLY A 703 -34.49 -33.09 -30.48
N ALA A 704 -35.48 -32.19 -30.58
CA ALA A 704 -35.90 -31.35 -29.45
C ALA A 704 -36.43 -32.17 -28.26
N LYS A 705 -37.15 -33.26 -28.55
CA LYS A 705 -37.79 -34.18 -27.58
C LYS A 705 -36.90 -35.37 -27.17
N GLY A 706 -35.64 -35.43 -27.62
CA GLY A 706 -34.73 -36.53 -27.30
C GLY A 706 -34.28 -36.56 -25.85
N LYS A 707 -33.80 -37.72 -25.38
CA LYS A 707 -33.12 -37.87 -24.07
C LYS A 707 -31.63 -37.56 -24.20
N TYR A 708 -31.06 -36.90 -23.20
CA TYR A 708 -29.63 -36.61 -23.14
C TYR A 708 -28.80 -37.84 -22.76
N SER A 709 -27.72 -38.10 -23.49
CA SER A 709 -26.69 -39.08 -23.15
C SER A 709 -25.30 -38.45 -23.16
N ALA A 710 -24.39 -38.96 -22.33
CA ALA A 710 -23.00 -38.53 -22.33
C ALA A 710 -22.33 -38.98 -23.64
N VAL A 711 -21.63 -38.05 -24.31
CA VAL A 711 -20.90 -38.32 -25.57
C VAL A 711 -19.40 -38.27 -25.42
N GLY A 712 -18.90 -37.72 -24.30
CA GLY A 712 -17.47 -37.74 -23.99
C GLY A 712 -17.08 -36.80 -22.86
N THR A 713 -15.80 -36.82 -22.54
CA THR A 713 -15.17 -35.90 -21.58
C THR A 713 -13.95 -35.23 -22.20
N THR A 714 -13.55 -34.08 -21.66
CA THR A 714 -12.34 -33.35 -22.08
C THR A 714 -11.81 -32.51 -20.92
N ALA A 715 -10.50 -32.33 -20.84
CA ALA A 715 -9.87 -31.39 -19.90
C ALA A 715 -9.68 -29.99 -20.49
N LYS A 716 -10.09 -29.79 -21.76
CA LYS A 716 -9.95 -28.53 -22.50
C LYS A 716 -11.31 -27.84 -22.60
N GLY A 717 -11.34 -26.52 -22.78
CA GLY A 717 -12.57 -25.76 -23.08
C GLY A 717 -13.15 -26.02 -24.48
N LYS A 718 -12.93 -27.21 -25.05
CA LYS A 718 -13.40 -27.62 -26.37
C LYS A 718 -13.55 -29.14 -26.48
N PHE A 719 -14.50 -29.58 -27.30
CA PHE A 719 -14.79 -30.98 -27.58
C PHE A 719 -15.13 -31.20 -29.06
N THR A 720 -14.71 -32.36 -29.60
CA THR A 720 -14.94 -32.77 -30.98
C THR A 720 -15.78 -34.05 -30.98
N ASP A 721 -17.02 -33.96 -31.46
CA ASP A 721 -17.95 -35.09 -31.56
C ASP A 721 -17.91 -35.70 -32.96
N GLY A 722 -17.31 -36.90 -33.08
CA GLY A 722 -17.23 -37.65 -34.34
C GLY A 722 -18.33 -38.70 -34.55
N SER A 723 -19.27 -38.83 -33.60
CA SER A 723 -20.20 -39.98 -33.55
C SER A 723 -21.64 -39.53 -33.69
N PHE A 724 -22.03 -39.09 -34.89
CA PHE A 724 -23.38 -38.57 -35.18
C PHE A 724 -23.98 -39.11 -36.48
N LYS A 725 -25.31 -39.02 -36.59
CA LYS A 725 -26.06 -39.27 -37.82
C LYS A 725 -26.11 -37.98 -38.63
N ALA A 726 -25.92 -38.09 -39.94
CA ALA A 726 -26.01 -36.96 -40.86
C ALA A 726 -27.42 -36.34 -40.89
N ASN A 727 -27.51 -35.05 -41.26
CA ASN A 727 -28.77 -34.30 -41.39
C ASN A 727 -29.68 -34.32 -40.14
N THR A 728 -29.09 -34.40 -38.96
CA THR A 728 -29.83 -34.64 -37.71
C THR A 728 -29.64 -33.46 -36.78
N ASP A 729 -30.73 -32.98 -36.20
CA ASP A 729 -30.68 -31.95 -35.16
C ASP A 729 -30.18 -32.58 -33.84
N TYR A 730 -29.13 -32.00 -33.30
CA TYR A 730 -28.56 -32.34 -31.99
C TYR A 730 -28.64 -31.15 -31.06
N TYR A 731 -28.79 -31.43 -29.77
CA TYR A 731 -28.74 -30.43 -28.71
C TYR A 731 -27.66 -30.83 -27.73
N TYR A 732 -26.73 -29.92 -27.45
CA TYR A 732 -25.61 -30.15 -26.54
C TYR A 732 -25.78 -29.34 -25.27
N LYS A 733 -25.36 -29.93 -24.15
CA LYS A 733 -25.13 -29.22 -22.88
C LYS A 733 -23.87 -29.76 -22.22
N VAL A 734 -23.18 -28.92 -21.47
CA VAL A 734 -21.88 -29.25 -20.89
C VAL A 734 -21.88 -28.91 -19.40
N ARG A 735 -21.21 -29.72 -18.58
CA ARG A 735 -20.95 -29.41 -17.16
C ARG A 735 -19.48 -29.65 -16.81
N CYS A 736 -18.93 -28.85 -15.91
CA CYS A 736 -17.59 -29.07 -15.39
C CYS A 736 -17.61 -30.10 -14.26
N TYR A 737 -16.48 -30.75 -14.02
CA TYR A 737 -16.29 -31.62 -12.86
C TYR A 737 -14.86 -31.52 -12.30
N GLU A 738 -14.72 -31.81 -11.00
CA GLU A 738 -13.44 -32.03 -10.34
C GLU A 738 -13.34 -33.47 -9.87
N THR A 739 -12.18 -34.10 -10.05
CA THR A 739 -11.89 -35.38 -9.43
C THR A 739 -11.32 -35.14 -8.04
N VAL A 740 -12.10 -35.42 -7.01
CA VAL A 740 -11.72 -35.26 -5.61
C VAL A 740 -11.74 -36.63 -4.93
N SER A 741 -10.59 -37.07 -4.42
CA SER A 741 -10.42 -38.39 -3.80
C SER A 741 -10.95 -39.53 -4.68
N GLY A 742 -10.66 -39.48 -5.99
CA GLY A 742 -11.09 -40.47 -6.98
C GLY A 742 -12.55 -40.38 -7.43
N LYS A 743 -13.36 -39.47 -6.86
CA LYS A 743 -14.77 -39.29 -7.22
C LYS A 743 -14.99 -37.96 -7.94
N ARG A 744 -15.91 -37.94 -8.93
CA ARG A 744 -16.26 -36.72 -9.66
C ARG A 744 -17.31 -35.91 -8.90
N VAL A 745 -17.01 -34.65 -8.64
CA VAL A 745 -17.97 -33.64 -8.18
C VAL A 745 -18.34 -32.78 -9.39
N TYR A 746 -19.62 -32.52 -9.62
CA TYR A 746 -20.11 -31.85 -10.84
C TYR A 746 -20.66 -30.45 -10.56
N GLY A 747 -20.44 -29.54 -11.51
CA GLY A 747 -21.14 -28.26 -11.57
C GLY A 747 -22.46 -28.33 -12.33
N GLY A 748 -23.13 -27.18 -12.45
CA GLY A 748 -24.35 -27.03 -13.23
C GLY A 748 -24.12 -27.17 -14.74
N TYR A 749 -25.14 -27.66 -15.45
CA TYR A 749 -25.14 -27.69 -16.91
C TYR A 749 -25.21 -26.28 -17.51
N SER A 750 -24.51 -26.07 -18.63
CA SER A 750 -24.69 -24.91 -19.49
C SER A 750 -26.12 -24.80 -20.02
N ALA A 751 -26.47 -23.64 -20.58
CA ALA A 751 -27.60 -23.58 -21.52
C ALA A 751 -27.36 -24.56 -22.69
N GLU A 752 -28.44 -25.11 -23.25
CA GLU A 752 -28.33 -26.00 -24.40
C GLU A 752 -28.10 -25.23 -25.71
N ILE A 753 -27.34 -25.82 -26.63
CA ILE A 753 -27.17 -25.31 -28.00
C ILE A 753 -27.68 -26.32 -29.02
N LYS A 754 -28.44 -25.84 -30.00
CA LYS A 754 -28.90 -26.64 -31.15
C LYS A 754 -27.87 -26.59 -32.28
N VAL A 755 -27.56 -27.73 -32.86
CA VAL A 755 -26.74 -27.84 -34.07
C VAL A 755 -27.26 -28.93 -34.98
N ARG A 756 -27.35 -28.66 -36.28
CA ARG A 756 -27.70 -29.67 -37.28
C ARG A 756 -26.44 -30.27 -37.87
N SER A 757 -26.27 -31.58 -37.79
CA SER A 757 -25.11 -32.26 -38.35
C SER A 757 -25.06 -32.15 -39.88
N ALA A 758 -23.86 -31.99 -40.44
CA ALA A 758 -23.69 -31.90 -41.88
C ALA A 758 -23.96 -33.25 -42.57
N THR A 759 -24.45 -33.18 -43.80
CA THR A 759 -24.53 -34.33 -44.71
C THR A 759 -23.25 -34.49 -45.50
N LYS A 760 -22.94 -35.74 -45.90
CA LYS A 760 -21.93 -35.95 -46.93
C LYS A 760 -22.42 -35.35 -48.25
N ARG A 761 -21.53 -34.64 -48.95
CA ARG A 761 -21.85 -34.01 -50.25
C ARG A 761 -21.60 -35.00 -51.38
N SER A 762 -22.44 -35.00 -52.41
CA SER A 762 -22.26 -35.93 -53.54
C SER A 762 -21.27 -35.39 -54.57
N VAL A 763 -20.25 -36.17 -54.95
CA VAL A 763 -19.40 -35.86 -56.12
C VAL A 763 -20.17 -35.91 -57.44
N GLY A 764 -21.41 -36.42 -57.44
CA GLY A 764 -22.30 -36.39 -58.60
C GLY A 764 -22.55 -34.98 -59.14
N LYS A 765 -22.40 -33.95 -58.29
CA LYS A 765 -22.52 -32.54 -58.65
C LYS A 765 -21.19 -31.82 -58.84
N ALA A 766 -20.06 -32.52 -58.66
CA ALA A 766 -18.74 -31.91 -58.76
C ALA A 766 -18.35 -31.62 -60.23
N SER A 767 -17.59 -30.56 -60.43
CA SER A 767 -16.95 -30.26 -61.70
C SER A 767 -15.70 -31.15 -61.85
N VAL A 768 -15.68 -31.99 -62.89
CA VAL A 768 -14.59 -32.94 -63.14
C VAL A 768 -13.95 -32.61 -64.49
N LYS A 769 -12.67 -32.27 -64.46
CA LYS A 769 -11.84 -32.02 -65.65
C LYS A 769 -10.83 -33.15 -65.82
N VAL A 770 -10.81 -33.73 -67.01
CA VAL A 770 -9.83 -34.73 -67.47
C VAL A 770 -9.46 -34.38 -68.92
N SER A 771 -8.17 -34.42 -69.24
CA SER A 771 -7.70 -34.06 -70.58
C SER A 771 -7.69 -35.26 -71.51
N ASP A 772 -8.03 -35.05 -72.78
CA ASP A 772 -7.83 -36.04 -73.85
C ASP A 772 -6.37 -36.50 -73.92
N GLN A 773 -6.16 -37.75 -74.28
CA GLN A 773 -4.85 -38.40 -74.30
C GLN A 773 -4.46 -38.83 -75.72
N VAL A 774 -3.18 -39.13 -75.91
CA VAL A 774 -2.64 -39.73 -77.14
C VAL A 774 -2.35 -41.19 -76.87
N TRP A 775 -2.68 -42.06 -77.82
CA TRP A 775 -2.47 -43.50 -77.69
C TRP A 775 -0.99 -43.88 -77.58
N THR A 776 -0.68 -44.77 -76.63
CA THR A 776 0.69 -45.25 -76.34
C THR A 776 0.82 -46.77 -76.38
N GLY A 777 -0.28 -47.50 -76.62
CA GLY A 777 -0.32 -48.97 -76.57
C GLY A 777 -0.52 -49.57 -75.17
N LYS A 778 -0.50 -48.75 -74.11
CA LYS A 778 -0.77 -49.15 -72.72
C LYS A 778 -2.03 -48.46 -72.18
N ALA A 779 -2.54 -48.97 -71.06
CA ALA A 779 -3.66 -48.34 -70.35
C ALA A 779 -3.27 -46.95 -69.81
N LEU A 780 -4.03 -45.92 -70.14
CA LEU A 780 -3.78 -44.51 -69.81
C LEU A 780 -4.61 -44.06 -68.60
N LYS A 781 -3.97 -43.47 -67.59
CA LYS A 781 -4.60 -42.99 -66.35
C LYS A 781 -4.31 -41.50 -66.15
N PRO A 782 -4.90 -40.59 -66.95
CA PRO A 782 -4.61 -39.16 -66.87
C PRO A 782 -4.98 -38.57 -65.51
N ALA A 783 -4.30 -37.51 -65.07
CA ALA A 783 -4.68 -36.81 -63.85
C ALA A 783 -6.07 -36.16 -64.01
N VAL A 784 -6.85 -36.19 -62.93
CA VAL A 784 -8.20 -35.62 -62.87
C VAL A 784 -8.21 -34.48 -61.85
N THR A 785 -8.85 -33.37 -62.20
CA THR A 785 -9.14 -32.28 -61.27
C THR A 785 -10.63 -32.29 -60.93
N VAL A 786 -10.96 -32.42 -59.65
CA VAL A 786 -12.35 -32.47 -59.15
C VAL A 786 -12.59 -31.25 -58.26
N LYS A 787 -13.67 -30.49 -58.50
CA LYS A 787 -14.06 -29.33 -57.69
C LYS A 787 -15.52 -29.39 -57.22
N ASP A 788 -15.76 -29.02 -55.97
CA ASP A 788 -17.09 -28.74 -55.40
C ASP A 788 -17.21 -27.21 -55.20
N GLY A 789 -17.88 -26.54 -56.13
CA GLY A 789 -17.83 -25.07 -56.24
C GLY A 789 -16.39 -24.57 -56.43
N ASN A 790 -15.92 -23.71 -55.52
CA ASN A 790 -14.56 -23.17 -55.53
C ASN A 790 -13.53 -24.09 -54.88
N VAL A 791 -13.95 -25.13 -54.16
CA VAL A 791 -13.07 -26.02 -53.42
C VAL A 791 -12.53 -27.12 -54.33
N THR A 792 -11.20 -27.24 -54.43
CA THR A 792 -10.55 -28.34 -55.14
C THR A 792 -10.42 -29.55 -54.23
N LEU A 793 -11.03 -30.67 -54.64
CA LEU A 793 -11.02 -31.92 -53.88
C LEU A 793 -9.70 -32.66 -54.07
N LYS A 794 -9.24 -33.35 -53.02
CA LYS A 794 -8.01 -34.14 -53.01
C LYS A 794 -8.31 -35.62 -53.26
N LYS A 795 -7.60 -36.21 -54.22
CA LYS A 795 -7.64 -37.65 -54.50
C LYS A 795 -7.20 -38.45 -53.25
N ASP A 796 -7.83 -39.60 -53.05
CA ASP A 796 -7.67 -40.56 -51.96
C ASP A 796 -8.13 -40.10 -50.56
N ARG A 797 -8.31 -38.79 -50.35
CA ARG A 797 -9.01 -38.18 -49.19
C ARG A 797 -10.51 -37.98 -49.46
N ASP A 798 -10.85 -37.24 -50.51
CA ASP A 798 -12.21 -36.79 -50.82
C ASP A 798 -12.88 -37.63 -51.91
N TYR A 799 -12.09 -38.32 -52.75
CA TYR A 799 -12.59 -39.21 -53.79
C TYR A 799 -11.52 -40.22 -54.22
N THR A 800 -11.93 -41.29 -54.90
CA THR A 800 -11.05 -42.22 -55.63
C THR A 800 -11.36 -42.16 -57.12
N VAL A 801 -10.43 -42.62 -57.96
CA VAL A 801 -10.61 -42.65 -59.42
C VAL A 801 -10.38 -44.05 -59.96
N SER A 802 -11.25 -44.47 -60.88
CA SER A 802 -11.07 -45.68 -61.69
C SER A 802 -11.24 -45.35 -63.18
N TYR A 803 -10.65 -46.17 -64.04
CA TYR A 803 -10.64 -45.99 -65.49
C TYR A 803 -11.14 -47.24 -66.18
N SER A 804 -11.86 -47.07 -67.28
CA SER A 804 -12.28 -48.18 -68.15
C SER A 804 -12.21 -47.78 -69.63
N ALA A 805 -12.08 -48.78 -70.50
CA ALA A 805 -11.84 -48.60 -71.94
C ALA A 805 -10.67 -47.63 -72.24
N ASN A 806 -9.63 -47.66 -71.40
CA ASN A 806 -8.56 -46.65 -71.37
C ASN A 806 -7.25 -47.10 -72.03
N LYS A 807 -7.25 -48.17 -72.82
CA LYS A 807 -6.07 -48.68 -73.52
C LYS A 807 -6.08 -48.35 -75.01
N ASP A 808 -7.23 -48.53 -75.66
CA ASP A 808 -7.35 -48.42 -77.11
C ASP A 808 -7.83 -47.02 -77.54
N ILE A 809 -7.55 -46.66 -78.80
CA ILE A 809 -8.02 -45.41 -79.41
C ILE A 809 -9.55 -45.40 -79.38
N GLY A 810 -10.13 -44.29 -78.92
CA GLY A 810 -11.57 -44.14 -78.79
C GLY A 810 -11.98 -43.30 -77.59
N THR A 811 -13.19 -43.52 -77.09
CA THR A 811 -13.71 -42.82 -75.92
C THR A 811 -13.47 -43.66 -74.67
N ALA A 812 -12.57 -43.20 -73.81
CA ALA A 812 -12.30 -43.80 -72.51
C ALA A 812 -13.16 -43.14 -71.42
N LYS A 813 -13.35 -43.84 -70.30
CA LYS A 813 -14.11 -43.35 -69.14
C LYS A 813 -13.20 -43.21 -67.92
N VAL A 814 -13.45 -42.16 -67.14
CA VAL A 814 -12.96 -42.00 -65.78
C VAL A 814 -14.13 -41.83 -64.83
N THR A 815 -14.17 -42.66 -63.79
CA THR A 815 -15.19 -42.63 -62.75
C THR A 815 -14.56 -42.11 -61.46
N VAL A 816 -15.05 -40.97 -61.00
CA VAL A 816 -14.72 -40.37 -59.71
C VAL A 816 -15.75 -40.87 -58.70
N THR A 817 -15.30 -41.56 -57.65
CA THR A 817 -16.17 -42.06 -56.56
C THR A 817 -15.88 -41.26 -55.30
N GLY A 818 -16.89 -40.61 -54.73
CA GLY A 818 -16.75 -39.83 -53.50
C GLY A 818 -16.27 -40.69 -52.33
N LYS A 819 -15.40 -40.14 -51.50
CA LYS A 819 -14.81 -40.78 -50.31
C LYS A 819 -14.77 -39.76 -49.16
N GLY A 820 -14.71 -40.25 -47.92
CA GLY A 820 -14.65 -39.40 -46.72
C GLY A 820 -15.88 -38.52 -46.59
N SER A 821 -15.67 -37.21 -46.69
CA SER A 821 -16.69 -36.16 -46.67
C SER A 821 -17.63 -36.16 -47.89
N TYR A 822 -17.30 -36.93 -48.93
CA TYR A 822 -18.10 -36.99 -50.14
C TYR A 822 -18.64 -38.39 -50.44
N THR A 823 -19.79 -38.47 -51.12
CA THR A 823 -20.45 -39.72 -51.56
C THR A 823 -20.76 -39.67 -53.06
N GLY A 824 -21.40 -40.72 -53.59
CA GLY A 824 -21.84 -40.76 -54.99
C GLY A 824 -20.71 -41.04 -55.98
N LYS A 825 -21.06 -41.09 -57.26
CA LYS A 825 -20.13 -41.31 -58.37
C LYS A 825 -20.46 -40.33 -59.50
N ILE A 826 -19.42 -39.84 -60.18
CA ILE A 826 -19.56 -39.11 -61.44
C ILE A 826 -18.60 -39.72 -62.47
N THR A 827 -19.12 -40.00 -63.66
CA THR A 827 -18.32 -40.53 -64.77
C THR A 827 -18.17 -39.46 -65.83
N LYS A 828 -16.93 -39.21 -66.25
CA LYS A 828 -16.62 -38.37 -67.40
C LYS A 828 -15.89 -39.18 -68.45
N THR A 829 -15.97 -38.73 -69.69
CA THR A 829 -15.26 -39.32 -70.82
C THR A 829 -14.07 -38.45 -71.20
N PHE A 830 -13.03 -39.09 -71.71
CA PHE A 830 -11.92 -38.43 -72.42
C PHE A 830 -11.58 -39.25 -73.66
N LYS A 831 -11.10 -38.59 -74.70
CA LYS A 831 -10.71 -39.25 -75.93
C LYS A 831 -9.26 -39.73 -75.84
N ILE A 832 -9.01 -40.95 -76.29
CA ILE A 832 -7.67 -41.44 -76.62
C ILE A 832 -7.55 -41.31 -78.13
N ASN A 833 -6.82 -40.30 -78.59
CA ASN A 833 -6.64 -40.01 -80.00
C ASN A 833 -5.47 -40.82 -80.58
N PRO A 834 -5.48 -41.11 -81.90
CA PRO A 834 -4.32 -41.63 -82.61
C PRO A 834 -3.06 -40.80 -82.38
N GLN A 835 -1.89 -41.43 -82.57
CA GLN A 835 -0.59 -40.76 -82.50
C GLN A 835 -0.50 -39.60 -83.50
N GLY A 836 0.32 -38.60 -83.17
CA GLY A 836 0.61 -37.49 -84.09
C GLY A 836 1.35 -38.00 -85.33
N GLN A 837 1.07 -37.43 -86.50
CA GLN A 837 1.64 -37.88 -87.76
C GLN A 837 2.79 -36.97 -88.22
N SER A 838 3.71 -37.53 -88.99
CA SER A 838 4.71 -36.81 -89.78
C SER A 838 4.49 -37.07 -91.28
N ILE A 839 4.72 -36.06 -92.12
CA ILE A 839 4.54 -36.19 -93.56
C ILE A 839 5.80 -35.73 -94.30
N SER A 840 6.21 -36.55 -95.27
CA SER A 840 7.07 -36.16 -96.37
C SER A 840 6.23 -36.02 -97.63
N ALA A 841 6.39 -34.92 -98.36
CA ALA A 841 5.64 -34.63 -99.57
C ALA A 841 6.61 -34.12 -100.64
N LYS A 842 6.65 -34.78 -101.80
CA LYS A 842 7.51 -34.44 -102.94
C LYS A 842 6.65 -34.22 -104.18
N GLY A 843 6.86 -33.09 -104.85
CA GLY A 843 6.11 -32.73 -106.05
C GLY A 843 6.73 -33.32 -107.32
N ASP A 844 5.88 -33.81 -108.22
CA ASP A 844 6.20 -34.16 -109.59
C ASP A 844 5.50 -33.14 -110.51
N LYS A 845 6.30 -32.21 -111.03
CA LYS A 845 5.84 -31.08 -111.84
C LYS A 845 5.27 -31.52 -113.19
N SER A 846 5.91 -32.49 -113.84
CA SER A 846 5.50 -33.02 -115.15
C SER A 846 4.16 -33.77 -115.04
N GLY A 847 4.05 -34.63 -114.01
CA GLY A 847 2.85 -35.42 -113.79
C GLY A 847 1.68 -34.67 -113.15
N LYS A 848 1.88 -33.41 -112.72
CA LYS A 848 0.92 -32.60 -111.94
C LYS A 848 0.42 -33.31 -110.67
N LYS A 849 1.36 -33.87 -109.89
CA LYS A 849 1.09 -34.79 -108.77
C LYS A 849 1.99 -34.53 -107.56
N ILE A 850 1.51 -34.82 -106.34
CA ILE A 850 2.34 -34.84 -105.12
C ILE A 850 2.37 -36.26 -104.56
N ALA A 851 3.55 -36.85 -104.44
CA ALA A 851 3.75 -38.10 -103.72
C ALA A 851 3.95 -37.81 -102.23
N VAL A 852 3.21 -38.53 -101.38
CA VAL A 852 3.25 -38.38 -99.92
C VAL A 852 3.65 -39.68 -99.26
N THR A 853 4.49 -39.59 -98.23
CA THR A 853 4.89 -40.71 -97.36
C THR A 853 4.70 -40.30 -95.90
N LEU A 854 4.07 -41.19 -95.13
CA LEU A 854 3.68 -40.99 -93.73
C LEU A 854 4.39 -41.98 -92.82
N ALA A 855 4.57 -41.64 -91.55
CA ALA A 855 5.03 -42.61 -90.56
C ALA A 855 3.96 -43.70 -90.34
N LYS A 856 4.42 -44.95 -90.26
CA LYS A 856 3.54 -46.12 -90.10
C LYS A 856 3.16 -46.27 -88.63
N HIS A 857 1.88 -46.21 -88.31
CA HIS A 857 1.37 -46.54 -86.99
C HIS A 857 0.39 -47.70 -87.07
N SER A 858 0.63 -48.76 -86.31
CA SER A 858 -0.14 -50.02 -86.40
C SER A 858 -1.57 -49.89 -85.89
N SER A 859 -1.83 -48.96 -84.96
CA SER A 859 -3.11 -48.83 -84.27
C SER A 859 -4.17 -48.03 -85.02
N ASN A 860 -3.82 -47.29 -86.08
CA ASN A 860 -4.77 -46.53 -86.88
C ASN A 860 -5.55 -47.43 -87.87
N SER A 861 -6.60 -46.89 -88.50
CA SER A 861 -7.31 -47.53 -89.62
C SER A 861 -6.85 -47.00 -90.98
N GLY A 862 -6.03 -45.96 -90.98
CA GLY A 862 -5.57 -45.28 -92.17
C GLY A 862 -5.19 -43.84 -91.89
N TYR A 863 -4.90 -43.13 -92.96
CA TYR A 863 -4.41 -41.76 -92.92
C TYR A 863 -5.29 -40.82 -93.74
N GLN A 864 -5.46 -39.59 -93.25
CA GLN A 864 -6.03 -38.49 -94.00
C GLN A 864 -4.91 -37.54 -94.40
N VAL A 865 -4.74 -37.33 -95.69
CA VAL A 865 -3.83 -36.31 -96.23
C VAL A 865 -4.68 -35.17 -96.78
N SER A 866 -4.70 -34.05 -96.08
CA SER A 866 -5.39 -32.83 -96.53
C SER A 866 -4.43 -31.99 -97.37
N TYR A 867 -4.91 -31.43 -98.47
CA TYR A 867 -4.14 -30.54 -99.33
C TYR A 867 -4.99 -29.39 -99.88
N ALA A 868 -4.38 -28.22 -100.04
CA ALA A 868 -4.99 -27.03 -100.60
C ALA A 868 -3.94 -26.16 -101.30
N ASP A 869 -4.34 -25.26 -102.20
CA ASP A 869 -3.44 -24.27 -102.81
C ASP A 869 -3.26 -23.01 -101.95
N ASN A 870 -3.68 -23.06 -100.68
CA ASN A 870 -3.53 -22.00 -99.69
C ASN A 870 -3.10 -22.57 -98.32
N SER A 871 -2.28 -21.82 -97.58
CA SER A 871 -1.69 -22.27 -96.29
C SER A 871 -2.73 -22.42 -95.17
N GLY A 872 -3.87 -21.74 -95.27
CA GLY A 872 -4.98 -21.84 -94.32
C GLY A 872 -5.85 -23.09 -94.49
N PHE A 873 -5.62 -23.91 -95.53
CA PHE A 873 -6.44 -25.07 -95.88
C PHE A 873 -7.93 -24.73 -96.09
N LYS A 874 -8.25 -23.50 -96.51
CA LYS A 874 -9.62 -23.15 -96.93
C LYS A 874 -10.02 -24.02 -98.12
N ASN A 875 -11.20 -24.64 -98.04
CA ASN A 875 -11.72 -25.59 -99.03
C ASN A 875 -10.75 -26.73 -99.38
N SER A 876 -9.95 -27.18 -98.41
CA SER A 876 -8.97 -28.24 -98.63
C SER A 876 -9.63 -29.53 -99.11
N LYS A 877 -8.97 -30.22 -100.04
CA LYS A 877 -9.33 -31.57 -100.46
C LYS A 877 -8.59 -32.59 -99.59
N SER A 878 -9.12 -33.81 -99.54
CA SER A 878 -8.48 -34.90 -98.80
C SER A 878 -8.20 -36.09 -99.70
N LEU A 879 -6.98 -36.60 -99.65
CA LEU A 879 -6.63 -37.95 -100.06
C LEU A 879 -6.75 -38.87 -98.84
N TRP A 880 -7.54 -39.91 -98.96
CA TRP A 880 -7.76 -40.90 -97.90
C TRP A 880 -6.98 -42.17 -98.21
N LEU A 881 -6.10 -42.56 -97.30
CA LEU A 881 -5.31 -43.78 -97.39
C LEU A 881 -5.87 -44.80 -96.41
N SER A 882 -6.78 -45.65 -96.89
CA SER A 882 -7.48 -46.66 -96.08
C SER A 882 -6.60 -47.90 -95.86
N GLY A 883 -6.22 -48.15 -94.61
CA GLY A 883 -5.35 -49.25 -94.17
C GLY A 883 -4.05 -48.74 -93.53
N ASN A 884 -3.68 -49.30 -92.38
CA ASN A 884 -2.48 -48.90 -91.62
C ASN A 884 -1.16 -49.17 -92.39
N SER A 885 -1.16 -50.13 -93.32
CA SER A 885 -0.05 -50.47 -94.21
C SER A 885 0.09 -49.51 -95.41
N LYS A 886 -0.95 -48.70 -95.71
CA LYS A 886 -0.97 -47.79 -96.86
C LYS A 886 -0.45 -46.39 -96.48
N ASN A 887 0.79 -46.31 -95.99
CA ASN A 887 1.40 -45.06 -95.54
C ASN A 887 2.01 -44.21 -96.69
N LYS A 888 1.78 -44.58 -97.95
CA LYS A 888 2.22 -43.82 -99.14
C LYS A 888 1.03 -43.58 -100.05
N GLY A 889 1.00 -42.42 -100.69
CA GLY A 889 -0.08 -42.04 -101.60
C GLY A 889 0.34 -40.99 -102.62
N THR A 890 -0.51 -40.74 -103.61
CA THR A 890 -0.28 -39.70 -104.61
C THR A 890 -1.52 -38.84 -104.78
N ILE A 891 -1.38 -37.55 -104.56
CA ILE A 891 -2.38 -36.54 -104.91
C ILE A 891 -2.22 -36.24 -106.40
N LYS A 892 -3.29 -36.35 -107.19
CA LYS A 892 -3.27 -36.21 -108.65
C LYS A 892 -4.23 -35.11 -109.11
N GLY A 893 -4.08 -34.64 -110.36
CA GLY A 893 -4.98 -33.66 -110.97
C GLY A 893 -4.76 -32.23 -110.45
N LEU A 894 -3.52 -31.89 -110.10
CA LEU A 894 -3.17 -30.56 -109.60
C LEU A 894 -2.95 -29.59 -110.76
N LYS A 895 -3.12 -28.29 -110.51
CA LYS A 895 -2.83 -27.26 -111.52
C LYS A 895 -1.32 -27.00 -111.53
N SER A 896 -0.73 -26.88 -112.72
CA SER A 896 0.69 -26.54 -112.88
C SER A 896 0.95 -25.08 -112.47
N LYS A 897 2.19 -24.80 -112.06
CA LYS A 897 2.68 -23.52 -111.53
C LYS A 897 1.96 -23.06 -110.26
N LYS A 898 1.38 -23.98 -109.48
CA LYS A 898 0.70 -23.69 -108.21
C LYS A 898 1.44 -24.33 -107.04
N THR A 899 1.42 -23.63 -105.90
CA THR A 899 1.96 -24.17 -104.66
C THR A 899 0.85 -24.74 -103.80
N TYR A 900 1.01 -25.99 -103.38
CA TYR A 900 0.08 -26.71 -102.52
C TYR A 900 0.68 -26.92 -101.13
N TYR A 901 -0.18 -26.83 -100.13
CA TYR A 901 0.12 -27.08 -98.73
C TYR A 901 -0.53 -28.42 -98.35
N VAL A 902 0.25 -29.33 -97.79
CA VAL A 902 -0.15 -30.71 -97.50
C VAL A 902 0.11 -31.01 -96.03
N LYS A 903 -0.87 -31.58 -95.33
CA LYS A 903 -0.71 -32.09 -93.97
C LYS A 903 -1.43 -33.43 -93.84
N ALA A 904 -0.96 -34.27 -92.94
CA ALA A 904 -1.58 -35.57 -92.70
C ALA A 904 -1.90 -35.80 -91.24
N ARG A 905 -2.89 -36.65 -90.99
CA ARG A 905 -3.17 -37.17 -89.66
C ARG A 905 -3.64 -38.60 -89.75
N ASP A 906 -3.43 -39.32 -88.67
CA ASP A 906 -3.98 -40.66 -88.51
C ASP A 906 -5.47 -40.56 -88.24
N TYR A 907 -6.21 -41.55 -88.71
CA TYR A 907 -7.56 -41.78 -88.23
C TYR A 907 -7.73 -43.24 -87.81
N LYS A 908 -8.54 -43.46 -86.79
CA LYS A 908 -9.05 -44.77 -86.40
C LYS A 908 -10.55 -44.79 -86.64
N THR A 909 -11.03 -45.76 -87.41
CA THR A 909 -12.46 -45.98 -87.57
C THR A 909 -12.96 -46.80 -86.39
N ILE A 910 -13.94 -46.28 -85.66
CA ILE A 910 -14.63 -46.95 -84.56
C ILE A 910 -16.12 -46.93 -84.90
N GLY A 911 -16.70 -48.08 -85.21
CA GLY A 911 -18.04 -48.16 -85.81
C GLY A 911 -18.09 -47.40 -87.15
N LYS A 912 -19.04 -46.47 -87.29
CA LYS A 912 -19.18 -45.60 -88.48
C LYS A 912 -18.38 -44.28 -88.40
N THR A 913 -17.69 -44.01 -87.28
CA THR A 913 -17.06 -42.71 -87.01
C THR A 913 -15.53 -42.79 -87.04
N LYS A 914 -14.87 -41.77 -87.58
CA LYS A 914 -13.41 -41.64 -87.57
C LYS A 914 -12.95 -40.75 -86.41
N VAL A 915 -12.10 -41.28 -85.53
CA VAL A 915 -11.36 -40.51 -84.51
C VAL A 915 -10.02 -40.13 -85.10
N TYR A 916 -9.67 -38.85 -85.01
CA TYR A 916 -8.50 -38.31 -85.69
C TYR A 916 -7.38 -37.96 -84.71
N GLY A 917 -6.15 -38.27 -85.09
CA GLY A 917 -4.95 -37.76 -84.44
C GLY A 917 -4.73 -36.28 -84.73
N LYS A 918 -3.71 -35.70 -84.10
CA LYS A 918 -3.25 -34.35 -84.44
C LYS A 918 -2.73 -34.32 -85.88
N TRP A 919 -2.96 -33.20 -86.57
CA TRP A 919 -2.33 -32.93 -87.86
C TRP A 919 -0.81 -32.87 -87.71
N SER A 920 -0.11 -33.40 -88.70
CA SER A 920 1.32 -33.18 -88.91
C SER A 920 1.60 -31.71 -89.13
N ALA A 921 2.88 -31.33 -89.03
CA ALA A 921 3.35 -30.09 -89.61
C ALA A 921 2.96 -30.01 -91.11
N VAL A 922 2.66 -28.80 -91.57
CA VAL A 922 2.30 -28.51 -92.96
C VAL A 922 3.55 -28.54 -93.83
N LYS A 923 3.48 -29.22 -94.98
CA LYS A 923 4.51 -29.22 -96.02
C LYS A 923 4.04 -28.42 -97.22
N LYS A 924 4.87 -27.49 -97.69
CA LYS A 924 4.63 -26.65 -98.87
C LYS A 924 5.34 -27.31 -100.06
N VAL A 925 4.63 -27.52 -101.16
CA VAL A 925 5.12 -28.23 -102.35
C VAL A 925 4.64 -27.51 -103.61
N SER A 926 5.56 -27.16 -104.50
CA SER A 926 5.23 -26.52 -105.79
C SER A 926 5.09 -27.56 -106.89
N ILE A 927 4.05 -27.43 -107.72
CA ILE A 927 3.67 -28.32 -108.83
C ILE A 927 3.70 -27.57 -110.15
#